data_AF-A0A1F2TET6-F1
#
_entry.id   AF-A0A1F2TET6-F1
#
_cell.length_a   1.000
_cell.length_b   1.000
_cell.length_c   1.000
_cell.angle_alpha   90.00
_cell.angle_beta   90.00
_cell.angle_gamma   90.00
#
_symmetry.space_group_name_H-M   'P 1'
#
loop_
_entity.id
_entity.type
_entity.pdbx_description
1 polymer ?
#
loop_
_entity_poly.entity_id
_entity_poly.type
_entity_poly.pdbx_seq_one_letter_code
_entity_poly.pdbx_strand_id
1 'polypeptide(L)'
;MPVSTANTDILTASLGKPVVLAYGRHVVGGNIILKDETDAERTIVFVALGEGEWDGIESLYVNGAPVDVGLPENFHFHKGLHGQLTSNGTLDPEGEGSLWPFAEDGDQQVDGLTPPGVQGLTFSRTAYLALSVPFDVFAPGPELSVQGTFRTRKVRFFNASGVETGYGYSENPAWQIADLLTLVRGLADWRLDWASFVDAAASCEEQIQINGELVDRFQSHVAFTEEVDFDKALEAILATCRGRLLDYAGRIQLRIDQVRAPVFDFSDHTTAGAGDNIVEGSFSAWWKDTRAAANRLELLFRDIANDFQVMTKLWNHEPQQAKTGRIIAARVHLGNMPQQQAERIGNYLLTRAVDNNLFCRLRSTPASLALMPGDVVRVAHDAAPWGQASFGDARWESFEVVEVADNPDETRDFLLQLYRDTTYPDTAGPTQNLVGTTVRRRPGPPPTPSAWSLSVFPRGHLWLEFTIPRNADYRSGDLLLLADDELRRVETTLSAALEETADTMEVASSEGFQVGDFVNVGQEILKIMGPGVEGFAPSENTWQVAHTQKLSEAKSAASEAAVYRLTERHLHFVLPPGFTLDRPEKTHTMDFRPGRLRIMHAQLQFTGLGGVSEPTELPFWAQYEINAALFGVLPGLRASAGGLGTIQIPGPLATGTDLAMPLMLPEDVSIGVVFAEMPALKQPTGADVKIQLKIDGENYGQEGVYPQQIAPPSGKKQVVWLSGAQLGNVGGKAVSVEITQVGAMSPGEDLTVFVTV
;
A
#
# COMPACT_ATOMS: atom_id res chain seq x y z
N MET A 1 34.88 -16.20 17.07
CA MET A 1 33.84 -16.68 18.02
C MET A 1 32.72 -17.28 17.18
N PRO A 2 32.16 -18.45 17.54
CA PRO A 2 31.07 -19.02 16.76
C PRO A 2 29.85 -18.11 16.94
N VAL A 3 29.34 -17.54 15.84
CA VAL A 3 28.09 -16.78 15.82
C VAL A 3 27.00 -17.78 16.22
N SER A 4 26.32 -17.53 17.34
CA SER A 4 25.27 -18.42 17.82
C SER A 4 24.06 -18.33 16.88
N THR A 5 23.64 -19.48 16.34
CA THR A 5 22.40 -19.70 15.56
C THR A 5 21.11 -19.51 16.38
N ALA A 6 21.16 -18.80 17.51
CA ALA A 6 20.05 -18.70 18.47
C ALA A 6 18.88 -17.81 17.98
N ASN A 7 19.09 -17.01 16.93
CA ASN A 7 18.08 -16.12 16.33
C ASN A 7 17.71 -16.52 14.88
N THR A 8 18.17 -17.67 14.41
CA THR A 8 17.74 -18.25 13.14
C THR A 8 16.62 -19.23 13.42
N ASP A 9 15.37 -18.75 13.35
CA ASP A 9 14.23 -19.65 13.39
C ASP A 9 14.02 -20.22 11.98
N ILE A 10 14.54 -21.44 11.77
CA ILE A 10 13.86 -22.35 10.85
C ILE A 10 12.54 -22.67 11.54
N LEU A 11 11.57 -21.77 11.36
CA LEU A 11 10.17 -22.06 11.62
C LEU A 11 9.91 -23.30 10.78
N THR A 12 9.89 -24.46 11.44
CA THR A 12 9.79 -25.77 10.81
C THR A 12 8.91 -25.61 9.59
N ALA A 13 9.48 -25.75 8.38
CA ALA A 13 8.73 -25.88 7.15
C ALA A 13 7.67 -26.94 7.49
N SER A 14 6.47 -26.46 7.80
CA SER A 14 5.55 -27.25 8.62
C SER A 14 5.20 -28.45 7.76
N LEU A 15 5.69 -29.64 8.14
CA LEU A 15 5.25 -30.88 7.53
C LEU A 15 3.71 -30.86 7.60
N GLY A 16 3.06 -30.72 6.44
CA GLY A 16 1.59 -30.65 6.34
C GLY A 16 0.96 -29.28 6.05
N LYS A 17 1.72 -28.19 5.81
CA LYS A 17 1.12 -26.97 5.20
C LYS A 17 1.04 -27.14 3.67
N PRO A 18 -0.17 -27.04 3.07
CA PRO A 18 -0.32 -27.19 1.63
C PRO A 18 0.39 -26.05 0.88
N VAL A 19 1.06 -26.41 -0.20
CA VAL A 19 1.59 -25.45 -1.18
C VAL A 19 0.48 -25.16 -2.19
N VAL A 20 0.26 -23.89 -2.51
CA VAL A 20 -0.87 -23.46 -3.35
C VAL A 20 -0.62 -23.88 -4.81
N LEU A 21 -1.62 -24.51 -5.44
CA LEU A 21 -1.68 -24.63 -6.90
C LEU A 21 -2.55 -23.50 -7.45
N ALA A 22 -1.96 -22.58 -8.23
CA ALA A 22 -2.65 -21.42 -8.76
C ALA A 22 -2.39 -21.25 -10.26
N TYR A 23 -3.44 -20.89 -10.99
CA TYR A 23 -3.39 -20.51 -12.41
C TYR A 23 -3.86 -19.08 -12.59
N GLY A 24 -3.31 -18.38 -13.59
CA GLY A 24 -3.62 -16.98 -13.85
C GLY A 24 -2.95 -16.02 -12.87
N ARG A 25 -3.66 -14.96 -12.49
CA ARG A 25 -3.14 -13.80 -11.76
C ARG A 25 -3.68 -13.80 -10.34
N HIS A 26 -2.82 -13.68 -9.34
CA HIS A 26 -3.22 -13.75 -7.93
C HIS A 26 -2.43 -12.82 -7.04
N VAL A 27 -3.09 -12.35 -5.98
CA VAL A 27 -2.44 -11.75 -4.82
C VAL A 27 -2.09 -12.87 -3.84
N VAL A 28 -0.81 -12.99 -3.50
CA VAL A 28 -0.26 -14.10 -2.71
C VAL A 28 0.64 -13.55 -1.61
N GLY A 29 0.39 -14.00 -0.38
CA GLY A 29 1.29 -13.75 0.76
C GLY A 29 2.23 -14.91 1.07
N GLY A 30 1.86 -16.14 0.68
CA GLY A 30 2.67 -17.34 0.84
C GLY A 30 2.86 -17.79 2.30
N ASN A 31 3.71 -18.80 2.48
CA ASN A 31 4.09 -19.35 3.78
C ASN A 31 5.56 -19.04 4.06
N ILE A 32 5.86 -18.42 5.20
CA ILE A 32 7.26 -18.23 5.63
C ILE A 32 7.87 -19.59 5.95
N ILE A 33 8.99 -19.92 5.30
CA ILE A 33 9.70 -21.21 5.42
C ILE A 33 11.06 -21.06 6.11
N LEU A 34 11.66 -19.87 6.06
CA LEU A 34 12.88 -19.52 6.79
C LEU A 34 12.78 -18.06 7.21
N LYS A 35 13.15 -17.77 8.45
CA LYS A 35 13.26 -16.42 8.99
C LYS A 35 14.54 -16.31 9.81
N ASP A 36 15.40 -15.38 9.44
CA ASP A 36 16.65 -15.11 10.15
C ASP A 36 16.69 -13.65 10.62
N GLU A 37 16.85 -13.47 11.93
CA GLU A 37 16.94 -12.18 12.63
C GLU A 37 18.29 -12.05 13.34
N THR A 38 19.35 -12.65 12.78
CA THR A 38 20.69 -12.57 13.37
C THR A 38 21.31 -11.19 13.18
N ASP A 39 20.95 -10.48 12.12
CA ASP A 39 21.28 -9.07 11.90
C ASP A 39 20.21 -8.18 12.56
N ALA A 40 20.65 -7.20 13.35
CA ALA A 40 19.75 -6.26 14.03
C ALA A 40 19.14 -5.21 13.08
N GLU A 41 19.76 -5.00 11.91
CA GLU A 41 19.32 -4.00 10.93
C GLU A 41 18.50 -4.62 9.80
N ARG A 42 18.57 -5.95 9.62
CA ARG A 42 17.92 -6.67 8.51
C ARG A 42 17.38 -8.02 8.95
N THR A 43 16.19 -8.34 8.47
CA THR A 43 15.58 -9.67 8.59
C THR A 43 15.58 -10.36 7.23
N ILE A 44 16.18 -11.54 7.16
CA ILE A 44 16.15 -12.37 5.95
C ILE A 44 14.96 -13.32 6.04
N VAL A 45 14.10 -13.33 5.03
CA VAL A 45 12.91 -14.18 5.00
C VAL A 45 12.75 -14.89 3.67
N PHE A 46 12.44 -16.17 3.72
CA PHE A 46 12.03 -16.96 2.58
C PHE A 46 10.55 -17.29 2.70
N VAL A 47 9.81 -17.06 1.61
CA VAL A 47 8.36 -17.24 1.55
C VAL A 47 8.03 -18.19 0.40
N ALA A 48 7.52 -19.38 0.71
CA ALA A 48 6.97 -20.29 -0.28
C ALA A 48 5.63 -19.75 -0.81
N LEU A 49 5.53 -19.60 -2.12
CA LEU A 49 4.36 -18.99 -2.78
C LEU A 49 3.41 -20.07 -3.33
N GLY A 50 3.92 -20.99 -4.14
CA GLY A 50 3.09 -22.03 -4.75
C GLY A 50 3.86 -23.06 -5.58
N GLU A 51 3.12 -24.02 -6.13
CA GLU A 51 3.66 -25.18 -6.84
C GLU A 51 3.84 -24.91 -8.33
N GLY A 52 4.96 -25.40 -8.87
CA GLY A 52 5.33 -25.34 -10.27
C GLY A 52 6.01 -24.04 -10.67
N GLU A 53 6.33 -23.94 -11.96
CA GLU A 53 6.99 -22.77 -12.51
C GLU A 53 6.01 -21.62 -12.72
N TRP A 54 6.19 -20.56 -11.95
CA TRP A 54 5.48 -19.30 -12.06
C TRP A 54 6.14 -18.39 -13.09
N ASP A 55 5.32 -17.60 -13.77
CA ASP A 55 5.81 -16.75 -14.84
C ASP A 55 6.60 -15.54 -14.35
N GLY A 56 6.06 -14.82 -13.36
CA GLY A 56 6.63 -13.55 -12.91
C GLY A 56 5.91 -12.90 -11.74
N ILE A 57 6.59 -11.93 -11.15
CA ILE A 57 6.05 -11.00 -10.14
C ILE A 57 5.71 -9.66 -10.80
N GLU A 58 4.58 -9.08 -10.44
CA GLU A 58 4.13 -7.77 -10.96
C GLU A 58 4.27 -6.65 -9.93
N SER A 59 3.98 -6.96 -8.66
CA SER A 59 4.11 -6.03 -7.55
C SER A 59 4.39 -6.77 -6.25
N LEU A 60 5.08 -6.10 -5.33
CA LEU A 60 5.43 -6.64 -4.03
C LEU A 60 5.25 -5.56 -2.96
N TYR A 61 4.67 -5.96 -1.84
CA TYR A 61 4.48 -5.12 -0.66
C TYR A 61 5.00 -5.87 0.56
N VAL A 62 5.85 -5.20 1.33
CA VAL A 62 6.37 -5.69 2.61
C VAL A 62 5.96 -4.69 3.68
N ASN A 63 5.27 -5.16 4.73
CA ASN A 63 4.66 -4.32 5.76
C ASN A 63 3.75 -3.21 5.22
N GLY A 64 3.18 -3.45 4.03
CA GLY A 64 2.35 -2.49 3.31
C GLY A 64 3.12 -1.37 2.60
N ALA A 65 4.45 -1.36 2.64
CA ALA A 65 5.29 -0.51 1.80
C ALA A 65 5.58 -1.22 0.47
N PRO A 66 5.49 -0.51 -0.68
CA PRO A 66 5.82 -1.10 -1.98
C PRO A 66 7.33 -1.37 -2.07
N VAL A 67 7.69 -2.54 -2.59
CA VAL A 67 9.06 -2.89 -2.97
C VAL A 67 9.20 -2.70 -4.48
N ASP A 68 10.24 -1.99 -4.91
CA ASP A 68 10.53 -1.83 -6.33
C ASP A 68 11.02 -3.16 -6.92
N VAL A 69 10.14 -3.82 -7.68
CA VAL A 69 10.44 -5.10 -8.34
C VAL A 69 11.48 -4.98 -9.46
N GLY A 70 11.86 -3.76 -9.86
CA GLY A 70 12.93 -3.49 -10.82
C GLY A 70 14.34 -3.45 -10.20
N LEU A 71 14.44 -3.39 -8.88
CA LEU A 71 15.70 -3.27 -8.13
C LEU A 71 15.93 -4.51 -7.25
N PRO A 72 16.62 -5.55 -7.76
CA PRO A 72 16.68 -6.87 -7.12
C PRO A 72 17.57 -6.94 -5.87
N GLU A 73 18.20 -5.85 -5.42
CA GLU A 73 19.16 -5.90 -4.31
C GLU A 73 18.54 -6.37 -2.98
N ASN A 74 17.23 -6.19 -2.79
CA ASN A 74 16.52 -6.55 -1.55
C ASN A 74 15.51 -7.69 -1.70
N PHE A 75 15.31 -8.20 -2.92
CA PHE A 75 14.41 -9.33 -3.16
C PHE A 75 14.89 -10.19 -4.34
N HIS A 76 14.74 -11.51 -4.21
CA HIS A 76 14.91 -12.44 -5.31
C HIS A 76 13.65 -13.30 -5.47
N PHE A 77 13.05 -13.27 -6.65
CA PHE A 77 11.92 -14.12 -7.00
C PHE A 77 12.40 -15.37 -7.74
N HIS A 78 12.16 -16.53 -7.15
CA HIS A 78 12.45 -17.83 -7.74
C HIS A 78 11.19 -18.43 -8.30
N LYS A 79 11.25 -18.78 -9.60
CA LYS A 79 10.07 -19.16 -10.36
C LYS A 79 9.53 -20.54 -10.02
N GLY A 80 10.23 -21.40 -9.28
CA GLY A 80 9.77 -22.77 -9.02
C GLY A 80 10.18 -23.75 -10.12
N LEU A 81 11.37 -23.54 -10.69
CA LEU A 81 12.03 -24.47 -11.59
C LEU A 81 12.53 -25.72 -10.82
N HIS A 82 13.07 -26.68 -11.57
CA HIS A 82 13.73 -27.83 -11.00
C HIS A 82 14.97 -27.40 -10.19
N GLY A 83 15.10 -27.91 -8.96
CA GLY A 83 16.26 -27.65 -8.10
C GLY A 83 17.55 -28.20 -8.72
N GLN A 84 18.63 -27.41 -8.69
CA GLN A 84 19.96 -27.87 -9.08
C GLN A 84 20.55 -28.76 -7.98
N LEU A 85 21.24 -29.84 -8.37
CA LEU A 85 21.97 -30.70 -7.44
C LEU A 85 23.26 -30.07 -6.90
N THR A 86 23.98 -29.24 -7.67
CA THR A 86 25.20 -28.56 -7.19
C THR A 86 25.51 -27.28 -7.96
N SER A 87 26.09 -26.28 -7.29
CA SER A 87 26.82 -25.19 -7.93
C SER A 87 28.34 -25.41 -8.04
N ASN A 88 28.91 -26.56 -7.60
CA ASN A 88 30.33 -26.94 -7.81
C ASN A 88 30.74 -28.36 -7.29
N GLY A 89 29.95 -29.42 -7.52
CA GLY A 89 30.47 -30.80 -7.54
C GLY A 89 31.18 -31.37 -6.30
N THR A 90 30.69 -31.16 -5.07
CA THR A 90 31.06 -32.06 -3.95
C THR A 90 29.82 -32.46 -3.15
N LEU A 91 29.61 -33.77 -3.03
CA LEU A 91 28.42 -34.44 -2.51
C LEU A 91 28.44 -34.50 -0.98
N ASP A 92 27.31 -34.19 -0.34
CA ASP A 92 26.94 -34.77 0.96
C ASP A 92 25.66 -35.61 0.79
N PRO A 93 25.48 -36.71 1.56
CA PRO A 93 24.90 -37.95 1.05
C PRO A 93 23.39 -38.12 1.30
N GLU A 94 22.57 -37.10 1.03
CA GLU A 94 21.10 -37.26 1.12
C GLU A 94 20.43 -37.68 -0.20
N GLY A 95 21.19 -37.79 -1.30
CA GLY A 95 20.66 -38.02 -2.66
C GLY A 95 20.85 -39.41 -3.26
N GLU A 96 21.65 -40.29 -2.67
CA GLU A 96 21.86 -41.64 -3.23
C GLU A 96 20.66 -42.55 -2.90
N GLY A 97 19.76 -42.75 -3.87
CA GLY A 97 18.63 -43.70 -3.78
C GLY A 97 17.23 -43.10 -3.70
N SER A 98 17.04 -41.79 -3.90
CA SER A 98 15.71 -41.17 -3.97
C SER A 98 14.92 -41.63 -5.22
N LEU A 99 13.61 -41.87 -5.05
CA LEU A 99 12.67 -42.11 -6.16
C LEU A 99 12.54 -40.91 -7.12
N TRP A 100 13.09 -39.75 -6.76
CA TRP A 100 13.03 -38.49 -7.48
C TRP A 100 14.44 -37.86 -7.58
N PRO A 101 15.32 -38.36 -8.46
CA PRO A 101 16.67 -37.80 -8.60
C PRO A 101 16.59 -36.36 -9.12
N PHE A 102 17.38 -35.45 -8.56
CA PHE A 102 17.48 -34.11 -9.14
C PHE A 102 18.27 -34.15 -10.48
N ALA A 103 18.14 -33.11 -11.30
CA ALA A 103 18.83 -33.00 -12.58
C ALA A 103 20.22 -32.36 -12.42
N GLU A 104 21.22 -32.81 -13.19
CA GLU A 104 22.56 -32.18 -13.26
C GLU A 104 22.45 -30.69 -13.68
N ASP A 105 21.43 -30.33 -14.46
CA ASP A 105 21.20 -29.00 -15.06
C ASP A 105 19.99 -28.25 -14.46
N GLY A 106 19.61 -28.49 -13.20
CA GLY A 106 18.50 -27.73 -12.58
C GLY A 106 18.79 -26.22 -12.52
N ASP A 107 17.83 -25.37 -12.86
CA ASP A 107 18.02 -23.90 -12.91
C ASP A 107 17.75 -23.20 -11.57
N GLN A 108 17.07 -23.85 -10.61
CA GLN A 108 16.79 -23.25 -9.30
C GLN A 108 17.96 -23.49 -8.35
N GLN A 109 18.85 -22.50 -8.29
CA GLN A 109 20.02 -22.46 -7.42
C GLN A 109 19.67 -22.05 -5.98
N VAL A 110 20.61 -22.31 -5.07
CA VAL A 110 20.57 -21.74 -3.71
C VAL A 110 20.61 -20.22 -3.82
N ASP A 111 19.69 -19.55 -3.14
CA ASP A 111 19.65 -18.09 -3.15
C ASP A 111 20.84 -17.47 -2.37
N GLY A 112 21.39 -16.37 -2.91
CA GLY A 112 22.50 -15.65 -2.29
C GLY A 112 22.18 -14.99 -0.94
N LEU A 113 20.90 -14.79 -0.62
CA LEU A 113 20.42 -14.31 0.68
C LEU A 113 20.35 -15.43 1.73
N THR A 114 20.74 -16.67 1.41
CA THR A 114 20.83 -17.73 2.42
C THR A 114 21.77 -17.30 3.55
N PRO A 115 21.32 -17.26 4.82
CA PRO A 115 22.15 -16.78 5.93
C PRO A 115 23.41 -17.62 6.15
N PRO A 116 24.55 -17.02 6.56
CA PRO A 116 25.76 -17.76 6.88
C PRO A 116 25.53 -18.81 7.98
N GLY A 117 25.92 -20.06 7.73
CA GLY A 117 25.77 -21.17 8.68
C GLY A 117 24.47 -21.96 8.55
N VAL A 118 23.56 -21.56 7.65
CA VAL A 118 22.42 -22.37 7.22
C VAL A 118 22.77 -23.10 5.93
N GLN A 119 22.42 -24.39 5.84
CA GLN A 119 22.57 -25.13 4.58
C GLN A 119 21.61 -24.56 3.54
N GLY A 120 22.14 -24.08 2.43
CA GLY A 120 21.34 -23.63 1.29
C GLY A 120 20.50 -24.76 0.73
N LEU A 121 19.19 -24.53 0.61
CA LEU A 121 18.24 -25.50 0.06
C LEU A 121 17.75 -25.03 -1.30
N THR A 122 17.62 -25.96 -2.24
CA THR A 122 16.92 -25.74 -3.51
C THR A 122 15.47 -26.19 -3.36
N PHE A 123 14.53 -25.23 -3.37
CA PHE A 123 13.10 -25.53 -3.27
C PHE A 123 12.54 -26.00 -4.62
N SER A 124 12.90 -27.21 -5.03
CA SER A 124 12.51 -27.78 -6.34
C SER A 124 10.99 -27.70 -6.55
N ARG A 125 10.58 -27.23 -7.73
CA ARG A 125 9.16 -27.10 -8.14
C ARG A 125 8.29 -26.24 -7.22
N THR A 126 8.91 -25.38 -6.41
CA THR A 126 8.19 -24.44 -5.54
C THR A 126 8.65 -23.03 -5.88
N ALA A 127 7.72 -22.19 -6.34
CA ALA A 127 7.96 -20.77 -6.49
C ALA A 127 8.10 -20.16 -5.10
N TYR A 128 9.16 -19.38 -4.88
CA TYR A 128 9.42 -18.76 -3.59
C TYR A 128 10.06 -17.38 -3.74
N LEU A 129 9.95 -16.59 -2.69
CA LEU A 129 10.53 -15.26 -2.60
C LEU A 129 11.58 -15.26 -1.49
N ALA A 130 12.80 -14.80 -1.78
CA ALA A 130 13.80 -14.48 -0.78
C ALA A 130 13.84 -12.96 -0.60
N LEU A 131 13.79 -12.49 0.64
CA LEU A 131 13.75 -11.08 1.00
C LEU A 131 14.82 -10.75 2.01
N SER A 132 15.49 -9.62 1.81
CA SER A 132 16.30 -8.93 2.82
C SER A 132 15.53 -7.68 3.25
N VAL A 133 14.78 -7.79 4.33
CA VAL A 133 13.90 -6.72 4.81
C VAL A 133 14.65 -5.87 5.83
N PRO A 134 14.88 -4.56 5.59
CA PRO A 134 15.46 -3.70 6.60
C PRO A 134 14.50 -3.53 7.78
N PHE A 135 15.03 -3.19 8.96
CA PHE A 135 14.20 -2.88 10.11
C PHE A 135 13.23 -1.73 9.80
N ASP A 136 11.94 -2.03 9.84
CA ASP A 136 10.88 -1.09 9.52
C ASP A 136 10.17 -0.64 10.79
N VAL A 137 10.53 0.55 11.28
CA VAL A 137 9.91 1.20 12.43
C VAL A 137 8.43 1.54 12.18
N PHE A 138 8.02 1.62 10.92
CA PHE A 138 6.67 1.98 10.49
C PHE A 138 5.79 0.76 10.18
N ALA A 139 6.28 -0.45 10.45
CA ALA A 139 5.51 -1.67 10.27
C ALA A 139 4.20 -1.62 11.09
N PRO A 140 3.06 -2.02 10.51
CA PRO A 140 1.75 -1.94 11.17
C PRO A 140 1.60 -2.86 12.40
N GLY A 141 2.56 -3.76 12.62
CA GLY A 141 2.66 -4.63 13.78
C GLY A 141 4.05 -5.27 13.87
N PRO A 142 4.30 -6.08 14.91
CA PRO A 142 5.58 -6.77 15.09
C PRO A 142 5.78 -7.95 14.11
N GLU A 143 4.73 -8.36 13.39
CA GLU A 143 4.78 -9.46 12.44
C GLU A 143 5.09 -8.95 11.03
N LEU A 144 5.99 -9.66 10.33
CA LEU A 144 6.30 -9.37 8.94
C LEU A 144 5.12 -9.76 8.04
N SER A 145 4.58 -8.79 7.31
CA SER A 145 3.53 -9.01 6.31
C SER A 145 4.11 -8.92 4.91
N VAL A 146 4.03 -10.00 4.14
CA VAL A 146 4.45 -10.03 2.73
C VAL A 146 3.22 -10.26 1.85
N GLN A 147 3.04 -9.45 0.82
CA GLN A 147 1.96 -9.58 -0.15
C GLN A 147 2.46 -9.17 -1.53
N GLY A 148 2.37 -10.06 -2.51
CA GLY A 148 2.72 -9.74 -3.91
C GLY A 148 1.61 -10.11 -4.88
N THR A 149 1.62 -9.48 -6.05
CA THR A 149 0.78 -9.88 -7.19
C THR A 149 1.64 -10.64 -8.17
N PHE A 150 1.21 -11.84 -8.54
CA PHE A 150 2.00 -12.76 -9.35
C PHE A 150 1.21 -13.27 -10.55
N ARG A 151 1.93 -13.43 -11.67
CA ARG A 151 1.54 -14.30 -12.77
C ARG A 151 2.03 -15.69 -12.41
N THR A 152 1.09 -16.56 -12.07
CA THR A 152 1.36 -17.84 -11.43
C THR A 152 1.77 -18.91 -12.46
N ARG A 153 1.31 -20.16 -12.30
CA ARG A 153 1.82 -21.32 -13.04
C ARG A 153 1.72 -21.15 -14.56
N LYS A 154 2.82 -21.44 -15.25
CA LYS A 154 2.88 -21.57 -16.70
C LYS A 154 2.24 -22.88 -17.17
N VAL A 155 1.72 -22.87 -18.39
CA VAL A 155 1.07 -24.02 -19.02
C VAL A 155 1.65 -24.26 -20.40
N ARG A 156 1.51 -25.50 -20.89
CA ARG A 156 1.90 -25.91 -22.24
C ARG A 156 0.80 -25.57 -23.23
N PHE A 157 1.18 -25.04 -24.39
CA PHE A 157 0.30 -24.77 -25.52
C PHE A 157 0.46 -25.85 -26.57
N PHE A 158 -0.63 -26.26 -27.20
CA PHE A 158 -0.61 -27.32 -28.21
C PHE A 158 -1.31 -26.86 -29.48
N ASN A 159 -0.90 -27.42 -30.62
CA ASN A 159 -1.69 -27.33 -31.84
C ASN A 159 -2.72 -28.47 -31.92
N ALA A 160 -3.58 -28.44 -32.95
CA ALA A 160 -4.65 -29.43 -33.12
C ALA A 160 -4.16 -30.88 -33.30
N SER A 161 -2.88 -31.08 -33.64
CA SER A 161 -2.26 -32.40 -33.76
C SER A 161 -1.65 -32.91 -32.44
N GLY A 162 -1.71 -32.12 -31.36
CA GLY A 162 -1.10 -32.46 -30.06
C GLY A 162 0.39 -32.22 -29.97
N VAL A 163 0.96 -31.40 -30.87
CA VAL A 163 2.36 -30.98 -30.78
C VAL A 163 2.42 -29.71 -29.95
N GLU A 164 3.30 -29.69 -28.96
CA GLU A 164 3.55 -28.50 -28.13
C GLU A 164 4.10 -27.36 -28.99
N THR A 165 3.48 -26.18 -28.91
CA THR A 165 3.85 -24.97 -29.65
C THR A 165 4.54 -23.93 -28.78
N GLY A 166 4.42 -24.05 -27.46
CA GLY A 166 5.08 -23.17 -26.50
C GLY A 166 4.73 -23.52 -25.07
N TYR A 167 5.36 -22.81 -24.15
CA TYR A 167 5.16 -22.96 -22.72
C TYR A 167 5.29 -21.59 -22.05
N GLY A 168 4.23 -21.15 -21.38
CA GLY A 168 4.15 -19.78 -20.89
C GLY A 168 2.92 -19.50 -20.03
N TYR A 169 2.81 -18.24 -19.58
CA TYR A 169 1.66 -17.76 -18.83
C TYR A 169 0.37 -17.82 -19.66
N SER A 170 -0.73 -18.28 -19.04
CA SER A 170 -2.04 -18.27 -19.69
C SER A 170 -3.18 -18.06 -18.70
N GLU A 171 -4.10 -17.17 -19.07
CA GLU A 171 -5.39 -16.97 -18.40
C GLU A 171 -6.50 -17.81 -19.06
N ASN A 172 -6.18 -18.52 -20.14
CA ASN A 172 -7.13 -19.30 -20.89
C ASN A 172 -7.45 -20.61 -20.15
N PRO A 173 -8.72 -20.83 -19.75
CA PRO A 173 -9.10 -22.03 -19.00
C PRO A 173 -8.85 -23.33 -19.77
N ALA A 174 -8.88 -23.33 -21.10
CA ALA A 174 -8.63 -24.55 -21.89
C ALA A 174 -7.22 -25.11 -21.66
N TRP A 175 -6.21 -24.23 -21.65
CA TRP A 175 -4.82 -24.64 -21.39
C TRP A 175 -4.58 -25.01 -19.93
N GLN A 176 -5.27 -24.35 -19.00
CA GLN A 176 -5.24 -24.71 -17.58
C GLN A 176 -5.87 -26.09 -17.32
N ILE A 177 -6.98 -26.41 -17.98
CA ILE A 177 -7.62 -27.74 -17.92
C ILE A 177 -6.69 -28.81 -18.50
N ALA A 178 -6.04 -28.53 -19.63
CA ALA A 178 -5.08 -29.44 -20.24
C ALA A 178 -3.89 -29.73 -19.29
N ASP A 179 -3.36 -28.70 -18.63
CA ASP A 179 -2.30 -28.83 -17.62
C ASP A 179 -2.74 -29.69 -16.43
N LEU A 180 -3.95 -29.43 -15.90
CA LEU A 180 -4.52 -30.17 -14.77
C LEU A 180 -4.73 -31.67 -15.13
N LEU A 181 -5.22 -31.96 -16.34
CA LEU A 181 -5.42 -33.35 -16.81
C LEU A 181 -4.10 -34.07 -17.08
N THR A 182 -3.11 -33.40 -17.67
CA THR A 182 -1.87 -34.07 -18.10
C THR A 182 -0.82 -34.13 -17.00
N LEU A 183 -0.51 -33.00 -16.36
CA LEU A 183 0.57 -32.93 -15.37
C LEU A 183 0.10 -33.30 -13.97
N VAL A 184 -1.05 -32.81 -13.52
CA VAL A 184 -1.52 -33.04 -12.14
C VAL A 184 -2.16 -34.43 -12.01
N ARG A 185 -3.03 -34.81 -12.95
CA ARG A 185 -3.67 -36.14 -12.95
C ARG A 185 -2.77 -37.23 -13.53
N GLY A 186 -1.81 -36.88 -14.38
CA GLY A 186 -0.95 -37.85 -15.07
C GLY A 186 -1.63 -38.54 -16.27
N LEU A 187 -2.63 -37.91 -16.88
CA LEU A 187 -3.26 -38.45 -18.09
C LEU A 187 -2.30 -38.31 -19.28
N ALA A 188 -2.13 -39.37 -20.06
CA ALA A 188 -1.28 -39.32 -21.23
C ALA A 188 -1.85 -38.40 -22.32
N ASP A 189 -1.00 -37.60 -22.96
CA ASP A 189 -1.36 -36.59 -23.96
C ASP A 189 -2.23 -37.13 -25.11
N TRP A 190 -2.06 -38.40 -25.50
CA TRP A 190 -2.86 -39.04 -26.56
C TRP A 190 -4.34 -39.28 -26.19
N ARG A 191 -4.68 -39.19 -24.89
CA ARG A 191 -6.06 -39.25 -24.41
C ARG A 191 -6.81 -37.95 -24.63
N LEU A 192 -6.14 -36.83 -24.88
CA LEU A 192 -6.81 -35.56 -25.15
C LEU A 192 -7.06 -35.42 -26.65
N ASP A 193 -8.26 -34.95 -26.99
CA ASP A 193 -8.56 -34.50 -28.34
C ASP A 193 -8.09 -33.05 -28.53
N TRP A 194 -6.83 -32.89 -28.92
CA TRP A 194 -6.18 -31.58 -29.00
C TRP A 194 -6.88 -30.59 -29.94
N ALA A 195 -7.57 -31.06 -30.98
CA ALA A 195 -8.39 -30.20 -31.82
C ALA A 195 -9.50 -29.52 -31.01
N SER A 196 -10.20 -30.27 -30.16
CA SER A 196 -11.24 -29.72 -29.28
C SER A 196 -10.69 -28.72 -28.25
N PHE A 197 -9.48 -28.94 -27.73
CA PHE A 197 -8.85 -28.02 -26.79
C PHE A 197 -8.41 -26.72 -27.48
N VAL A 198 -7.92 -26.79 -28.72
CA VAL A 198 -7.62 -25.60 -29.54
C VAL A 198 -8.89 -24.82 -29.87
N ASP A 199 -9.97 -25.50 -30.25
CA ASP A 199 -11.26 -24.85 -30.53
C ASP A 199 -11.84 -24.20 -29.26
N ALA A 200 -11.73 -24.87 -28.12
CA ALA A 200 -12.12 -24.33 -26.81
C ALA A 200 -11.26 -23.11 -26.41
N ALA A 201 -9.95 -23.18 -26.64
CA ALA A 201 -9.04 -22.08 -26.39
C ALA A 201 -9.38 -20.85 -27.24
N ALA A 202 -9.62 -21.05 -28.54
CA ALA A 202 -10.02 -20.00 -29.46
C ALA A 202 -11.37 -19.36 -29.08
N SER A 203 -12.33 -20.17 -28.62
CA SER A 203 -13.61 -19.65 -28.09
C SER A 203 -13.38 -18.75 -26.86
N CYS A 204 -12.52 -19.17 -25.93
CA CYS A 204 -12.21 -18.38 -24.73
C CYS A 204 -11.48 -17.06 -25.05
N GLU A 205 -10.60 -17.05 -26.06
CA GLU A 205 -9.81 -15.88 -26.50
C GLU A 205 -10.56 -14.95 -27.47
N GLU A 206 -11.77 -15.32 -27.89
CA GLU A 206 -12.57 -14.50 -28.79
C GLU A 206 -12.85 -13.13 -28.15
N GLN A 207 -12.46 -12.06 -28.87
CA GLN A 207 -12.64 -10.69 -28.42
C GLN A 207 -14.10 -10.28 -28.51
N ILE A 208 -14.73 -10.05 -27.36
CA ILE A 208 -16.10 -9.55 -27.29
C ILE A 208 -16.12 -8.08 -26.84
N GLN A 209 -17.10 -7.32 -27.32
CA GLN A 209 -17.21 -5.90 -26.99
C GLN A 209 -18.15 -5.69 -25.79
N ILE A 210 -17.58 -5.24 -24.67
CA ILE A 210 -18.29 -4.99 -23.42
C ILE A 210 -18.11 -3.54 -23.03
N ASN A 211 -19.20 -2.77 -22.97
CA ASN A 211 -19.18 -1.34 -22.62
C ASN A 211 -18.20 -0.48 -23.45
N GLY A 212 -17.88 -0.90 -24.67
CA GLY A 212 -16.95 -0.20 -25.57
C GLY A 212 -15.51 -0.72 -25.53
N GLU A 213 -15.16 -1.62 -24.61
CA GLU A 213 -13.84 -2.25 -24.52
C GLU A 213 -13.86 -3.66 -25.13
N LEU A 214 -12.75 -4.07 -25.74
CA LEU A 214 -12.54 -5.45 -26.20
C LEU A 214 -11.94 -6.25 -25.05
N VAL A 215 -12.60 -7.35 -24.71
CA VAL A 215 -12.19 -8.26 -23.64
C VAL A 215 -12.29 -9.70 -24.12
N ASP A 216 -11.44 -10.57 -23.58
CA ASP A 216 -11.54 -12.00 -23.84
C ASP A 216 -12.89 -12.55 -23.37
N ARG A 217 -13.41 -13.53 -24.11
CA ARG A 217 -14.66 -14.20 -23.77
C ARG A 217 -14.56 -14.91 -22.43
N PHE A 218 -13.51 -15.67 -22.12
CA PHE A 218 -13.39 -16.32 -20.81
C PHE A 218 -11.95 -16.34 -20.32
N GLN A 219 -11.76 -15.92 -19.07
CA GLN A 219 -10.49 -16.01 -18.35
C GLN A 219 -10.67 -16.79 -17.06
N SER A 220 -9.61 -17.44 -16.60
CA SER A 220 -9.61 -18.25 -15.39
C SER A 220 -8.41 -17.91 -14.52
N HIS A 221 -8.70 -17.58 -13.26
CA HIS A 221 -7.69 -17.28 -12.25
C HIS A 221 -8.03 -18.07 -10.98
N VAL A 222 -8.00 -19.40 -11.08
CA VAL A 222 -8.28 -20.28 -9.94
C VAL A 222 -7.06 -20.46 -9.05
N ALA A 223 -7.29 -20.61 -7.75
CA ALA A 223 -6.25 -20.99 -6.79
C ALA A 223 -6.82 -22.02 -5.81
N PHE A 224 -6.06 -23.08 -5.60
CA PHE A 224 -6.35 -24.15 -4.66
C PHE A 224 -5.40 -24.01 -3.48
N THR A 225 -5.89 -23.40 -2.39
CA THR A 225 -5.09 -23.08 -1.20
C THR A 225 -5.12 -24.18 -0.13
N GLU A 226 -5.94 -25.20 -0.33
CA GLU A 226 -6.09 -26.37 0.52
C GLU A 226 -6.22 -27.63 -0.35
N GLU A 227 -6.11 -28.80 0.27
CA GLU A 227 -6.32 -30.07 -0.42
C GLU A 227 -7.74 -30.15 -0.98
N VAL A 228 -7.85 -30.42 -2.28
CA VAL A 228 -9.12 -30.46 -3.01
C VAL A 228 -9.17 -31.72 -3.87
N ASP A 229 -10.35 -32.33 -3.93
CA ASP A 229 -10.60 -33.44 -4.83
C ASP A 229 -10.36 -33.00 -6.28
N PHE A 230 -9.70 -33.85 -7.07
CA PHE A 230 -9.40 -33.55 -8.47
C PHE A 230 -10.63 -33.11 -9.27
N ASP A 231 -11.76 -33.81 -9.09
CA ASP A 231 -13.00 -33.52 -9.80
C ASP A 231 -13.54 -32.13 -9.44
N LYS A 232 -13.42 -31.71 -8.17
CA LYS A 232 -13.81 -30.36 -7.73
C LYS A 232 -12.87 -29.29 -8.30
N ALA A 233 -11.56 -29.58 -8.37
CA ALA A 233 -10.60 -28.67 -8.98
C ALA A 233 -10.90 -28.47 -10.47
N LEU A 234 -11.22 -29.55 -11.17
CA LEU A 234 -11.61 -29.53 -12.57
C LEU A 234 -12.93 -28.79 -12.79
N GLU A 235 -13.96 -29.06 -11.97
CA GLU A 235 -15.25 -28.36 -12.01
C GLU A 235 -15.07 -26.85 -11.79
N ALA A 236 -14.18 -26.44 -10.88
CA ALA A 236 -13.89 -25.03 -10.62
C ALA A 236 -13.37 -24.30 -11.86
N ILE A 237 -12.47 -24.93 -12.65
CA ILE A 237 -11.95 -24.31 -13.88
C ILE A 237 -13.02 -24.35 -14.98
N LEU A 238 -13.72 -25.47 -15.17
CA LEU A 238 -14.79 -25.62 -16.17
C LEU A 238 -15.91 -24.59 -15.96
N ALA A 239 -16.24 -24.28 -14.69
CA ALA A 239 -17.24 -23.27 -14.36
C ALA A 239 -16.87 -21.86 -14.85
N THR A 240 -15.58 -21.53 -14.97
CA THR A 240 -15.14 -20.19 -15.43
C THR A 240 -15.42 -19.97 -16.92
N CYS A 241 -15.47 -21.04 -17.72
CA CYS A 241 -15.67 -20.97 -19.16
C CYS A 241 -16.96 -21.66 -19.66
N ARG A 242 -17.86 -22.08 -18.76
CA ARG A 242 -19.03 -22.90 -19.13
C ARG A 242 -18.60 -24.17 -19.89
N GLY A 243 -17.44 -24.71 -19.53
CA GLY A 243 -16.85 -25.87 -20.17
C GLY A 243 -17.48 -27.17 -19.70
N ARG A 244 -17.37 -28.21 -20.54
CA ARG A 244 -17.61 -29.60 -20.17
C ARG A 244 -16.61 -30.52 -20.84
N LEU A 245 -16.34 -31.64 -20.21
CA LEU A 245 -15.57 -32.74 -20.79
C LEU A 245 -16.51 -33.83 -21.29
N LEU A 246 -16.21 -34.36 -22.46
CA LEU A 246 -16.91 -35.50 -23.06
C LEU A 246 -15.87 -36.56 -23.41
N ASP A 247 -16.15 -37.83 -23.12
CA ASP A 247 -15.36 -38.94 -23.67
C ASP A 247 -15.99 -39.37 -24.99
N TYR A 248 -15.23 -39.22 -26.08
CA TYR A 248 -15.62 -39.63 -27.42
C TYR A 248 -14.52 -40.45 -28.07
N ALA A 249 -14.86 -41.67 -28.48
CA ALA A 249 -13.91 -42.62 -29.07
C ALA A 249 -12.64 -42.85 -28.22
N GLY A 250 -12.77 -42.81 -26.89
CA GLY A 250 -11.66 -43.01 -25.94
C GLY A 250 -10.77 -41.77 -25.77
N ARG A 251 -11.13 -40.63 -26.36
CA ARG A 251 -10.47 -39.34 -26.18
C ARG A 251 -11.37 -38.35 -25.47
N ILE A 252 -10.78 -37.56 -24.59
CA ILE A 252 -11.46 -36.50 -23.86
C ILE A 252 -11.50 -35.26 -24.74
N GLN A 253 -12.70 -34.80 -25.04
CA GLN A 253 -12.98 -33.55 -25.72
C GLN A 253 -13.34 -32.47 -24.71
N LEU A 254 -12.78 -31.27 -24.85
CA LEU A 254 -13.23 -30.08 -24.13
C LEU A 254 -14.19 -29.31 -25.03
N ARG A 255 -15.39 -29.00 -24.53
CA ARG A 255 -16.36 -28.17 -25.26
C ARG A 255 -16.81 -27.00 -24.39
N ILE A 256 -16.72 -25.80 -24.96
CA ILE A 256 -17.24 -24.56 -24.38
C ILE A 256 -18.70 -24.39 -24.79
N ASP A 257 -19.56 -24.07 -23.83
CA ASP A 257 -20.98 -23.89 -24.10
C ASP A 257 -21.28 -22.52 -24.72
N GLN A 258 -21.74 -22.52 -25.97
CA GLN A 258 -21.94 -21.34 -26.81
C GLN A 258 -23.14 -21.54 -27.77
N VAL A 259 -23.45 -20.50 -28.56
CA VAL A 259 -24.46 -20.59 -29.62
C VAL A 259 -24.02 -21.62 -30.65
N ARG A 260 -24.90 -22.58 -30.97
CA ARG A 260 -24.62 -23.71 -31.86
C ARG A 260 -25.79 -23.95 -32.81
N ALA A 261 -25.47 -24.28 -34.06
CA ALA A 261 -26.47 -24.74 -35.01
C ALA A 261 -26.92 -26.17 -34.67
N PRO A 262 -28.20 -26.52 -34.92
CA PRO A 262 -28.66 -27.89 -34.80
C PRO A 262 -27.92 -28.83 -35.76
N VAL A 263 -27.53 -30.01 -35.28
CA VAL A 263 -26.79 -31.02 -36.05
C VAL A 263 -27.65 -32.22 -36.46
N PHE A 264 -28.86 -32.34 -35.90
CA PHE A 264 -29.77 -33.45 -36.18
C PHE A 264 -31.24 -33.06 -35.93
N ASP A 265 -32.13 -33.67 -36.71
CA ASP A 265 -33.57 -33.45 -36.66
C ASP A 265 -34.28 -34.76 -36.24
N PHE A 266 -35.00 -34.72 -35.12
CA PHE A 266 -35.89 -35.78 -34.66
C PHE A 266 -37.32 -35.53 -35.14
N SER A 267 -37.91 -36.51 -35.84
CA SER A 267 -39.25 -36.44 -36.42
C SER A 267 -39.96 -37.79 -36.39
N ASP A 268 -41.27 -37.77 -36.12
CA ASP A 268 -42.24 -38.85 -36.33
C ASP A 268 -42.94 -38.74 -37.71
N HIS A 269 -42.56 -37.75 -38.53
CA HIS A 269 -43.07 -37.56 -39.88
C HIS A 269 -42.05 -37.89 -40.95
N THR A 270 -42.52 -38.55 -42.00
CA THR A 270 -41.80 -38.67 -43.27
C THR A 270 -41.94 -37.36 -44.07
N THR A 271 -41.10 -36.37 -43.80
CA THR A 271 -41.05 -35.13 -44.58
C THR A 271 -39.62 -34.87 -45.06
N ALA A 272 -39.46 -34.26 -46.23
CA ALA A 272 -38.15 -34.05 -46.86
C ALA A 272 -37.15 -33.37 -45.90
N GLY A 273 -36.13 -34.12 -45.47
CA GLY A 273 -35.06 -33.64 -44.59
C GLY A 273 -34.99 -34.31 -43.21
N ALA A 274 -36.09 -34.88 -42.71
CA ALA A 274 -36.11 -35.61 -41.43
C ALA A 274 -36.76 -36.99 -41.64
N GLY A 275 -36.02 -38.05 -41.31
CA GLY A 275 -36.56 -39.41 -41.34
C GLY A 275 -37.54 -39.63 -40.18
N ASP A 276 -38.48 -40.55 -40.34
CA ASP A 276 -39.20 -41.15 -39.23
C ASP A 276 -38.18 -41.90 -38.36
N ASN A 277 -37.64 -41.19 -37.38
CA ASN A 277 -36.48 -41.60 -36.59
C ASN A 277 -36.75 -41.55 -35.09
N ILE A 278 -37.99 -41.23 -34.69
CA ILE A 278 -38.49 -41.36 -33.33
C ILE A 278 -39.25 -42.69 -33.24
N VAL A 279 -38.88 -43.54 -32.27
CA VAL A 279 -39.58 -44.81 -32.05
C VAL A 279 -40.98 -44.52 -31.52
N GLU A 280 -41.99 -45.14 -32.14
CA GLU A 280 -43.41 -44.97 -31.79
C GLU A 280 -43.65 -45.21 -30.29
N GLY A 281 -44.43 -44.32 -29.66
CA GLY A 281 -44.78 -44.41 -28.24
C GLY A 281 -43.66 -44.06 -27.25
N SER A 282 -42.47 -43.68 -27.71
CA SER A 282 -41.34 -43.33 -26.84
C SER A 282 -41.30 -41.86 -26.41
N PHE A 283 -41.98 -40.98 -27.14
CA PHE A 283 -41.91 -39.54 -26.93
C PHE A 283 -42.70 -39.10 -25.67
N SER A 284 -42.07 -38.26 -24.86
CA SER A 284 -42.70 -37.56 -23.74
C SER A 284 -42.09 -36.17 -23.57
N ALA A 285 -42.90 -35.17 -23.21
CA ALA A 285 -42.44 -33.81 -22.94
C ALA A 285 -43.11 -33.25 -21.68
N TRP A 286 -42.36 -32.47 -20.90
CA TRP A 286 -42.85 -31.86 -19.67
C TRP A 286 -42.11 -30.57 -19.34
N TRP A 287 -42.77 -29.68 -18.62
CA TRP A 287 -42.12 -28.52 -18.01
C TRP A 287 -41.63 -28.87 -16.61
N LYS A 288 -40.37 -28.56 -16.33
CA LYS A 288 -39.82 -28.58 -14.98
C LYS A 288 -40.50 -27.49 -14.14
N ASP A 289 -40.91 -27.85 -12.92
CA ASP A 289 -41.46 -26.88 -11.98
C ASP A 289 -40.36 -25.90 -11.53
N THR A 290 -40.58 -24.61 -11.82
CA THR A 290 -39.66 -23.52 -11.48
C THR A 290 -40.15 -22.69 -10.28
N ARG A 291 -41.25 -23.07 -9.61
CA ARG A 291 -41.78 -22.36 -8.43
C ARG A 291 -40.87 -22.43 -7.20
N ALA A 292 -40.06 -23.48 -7.12
CA ALA A 292 -39.04 -23.67 -6.09
C ALA A 292 -37.62 -23.38 -6.58
N ALA A 293 -37.44 -23.10 -7.88
CA ALA A 293 -36.14 -22.78 -8.44
C ALA A 293 -35.67 -21.39 -7.97
N ALA A 294 -34.35 -21.22 -7.84
CA ALA A 294 -33.77 -19.93 -7.54
C ALA A 294 -34.10 -18.93 -8.67
N ASN A 295 -34.62 -17.76 -8.29
CA ASN A 295 -34.95 -16.66 -9.19
C ASN A 295 -34.11 -15.41 -8.90
N ARG A 296 -33.11 -15.56 -8.03
CA ARG A 296 -32.04 -14.61 -7.76
C ARG A 296 -30.76 -15.38 -7.45
N LEU A 297 -29.64 -14.95 -8.03
CA LEU A 297 -28.31 -15.42 -7.63
C LEU A 297 -27.59 -14.33 -6.84
N GLU A 298 -26.88 -14.73 -5.80
CA GLU A 298 -25.89 -13.93 -5.10
C GLU A 298 -24.53 -14.40 -5.64
N LEU A 299 -23.93 -13.60 -6.53
CA LEU A 299 -22.65 -13.91 -7.17
C LEU A 299 -21.53 -13.39 -6.27
N LEU A 300 -20.72 -14.29 -5.74
CA LEU A 300 -19.53 -13.98 -4.95
C LEU A 300 -18.29 -14.23 -5.78
N PHE A 301 -17.50 -13.19 -6.02
CA PHE A 301 -16.26 -13.26 -6.79
C PHE A 301 -15.25 -12.24 -6.26
N ARG A 302 -13.97 -12.41 -6.58
CA ARG A 302 -12.94 -11.39 -6.39
C ARG A 302 -12.69 -10.69 -7.71
N ASP A 303 -12.85 -9.38 -7.73
CA ASP A 303 -12.69 -8.58 -8.93
C ASP A 303 -11.23 -8.27 -9.19
N ILE A 304 -10.68 -8.88 -10.24
CA ILE A 304 -9.28 -8.75 -10.63
C ILE A 304 -8.96 -7.34 -11.14
N ALA A 305 -9.92 -6.67 -11.76
CA ALA A 305 -9.75 -5.30 -12.24
C ALA A 305 -9.73 -4.27 -11.08
N ASN A 306 -10.26 -4.66 -9.91
CA ASN A 306 -10.36 -3.81 -8.74
C ASN A 306 -9.57 -4.39 -7.56
N ASP A 307 -8.31 -4.77 -7.82
CA ASP A 307 -7.33 -5.20 -6.82
C ASP A 307 -7.81 -6.39 -5.97
N PHE A 308 -8.41 -7.40 -6.61
CA PHE A 308 -8.88 -8.64 -6.00
C PHE A 308 -9.89 -8.44 -4.84
N GLN A 309 -10.61 -7.32 -4.85
CA GLN A 309 -11.64 -7.03 -3.85
C GLN A 309 -12.76 -8.06 -3.92
N VAL A 310 -13.18 -8.54 -2.74
CA VAL A 310 -14.34 -9.44 -2.62
C VAL A 310 -15.60 -8.65 -2.94
N MET A 311 -16.28 -9.05 -3.99
CA MET A 311 -17.51 -8.44 -4.48
C MET A 311 -18.67 -9.42 -4.31
N THR A 312 -19.83 -8.89 -3.91
CA THR A 312 -21.10 -9.61 -3.97
C THR A 312 -22.05 -8.86 -4.89
N LYS A 313 -22.52 -9.52 -5.94
CA LYS A 313 -23.50 -8.95 -6.88
C LYS A 313 -24.79 -9.76 -6.85
N LEU A 314 -25.90 -9.06 -6.66
CA LEU A 314 -27.23 -9.65 -6.76
C LEU A 314 -27.63 -9.71 -8.23
N TRP A 315 -28.06 -10.88 -8.69
CA TRP A 315 -28.48 -11.14 -10.06
C TRP A 315 -29.93 -11.61 -10.10
N ASN A 316 -30.85 -10.74 -10.50
CA ASN A 316 -32.29 -10.99 -10.41
C ASN A 316 -32.92 -11.45 -11.73
N HIS A 317 -33.79 -12.46 -11.66
CA HIS A 317 -34.68 -12.82 -12.76
C HIS A 317 -36.08 -12.21 -12.56
N GLU A 318 -36.22 -10.92 -12.86
CA GLU A 318 -37.45 -10.15 -12.61
C GLU A 318 -38.73 -10.80 -13.19
N PRO A 319 -38.75 -11.33 -14.43
CA PRO A 319 -39.96 -11.94 -14.99
C PRO A 319 -40.45 -13.17 -14.18
N GLN A 320 -39.52 -13.93 -13.60
CA GLN A 320 -39.88 -15.10 -12.80
C GLN A 320 -40.25 -14.70 -11.37
N GLN A 321 -39.58 -13.69 -10.79
CA GLN A 321 -39.97 -13.13 -9.50
C GLN A 321 -41.40 -12.60 -9.53
N ALA A 322 -41.79 -11.90 -10.61
CA ALA A 322 -43.16 -11.44 -10.81
C ALA A 322 -44.17 -12.60 -10.93
N LYS A 323 -43.81 -13.69 -11.63
CA LYS A 323 -44.66 -14.89 -11.77
C LYS A 323 -44.80 -15.68 -10.46
N THR A 324 -43.72 -15.84 -9.71
CA THR A 324 -43.69 -16.64 -8.47
C THR A 324 -44.16 -15.85 -7.25
N GLY A 325 -44.09 -14.51 -7.28
CA GLY A 325 -44.52 -13.62 -6.20
C GLY A 325 -43.63 -13.64 -4.95
N ARG A 326 -42.46 -14.30 -5.01
CA ARG A 326 -41.47 -14.36 -3.93
C ARG A 326 -40.06 -14.46 -4.49
N ILE A 327 -39.08 -14.05 -3.71
CA ILE A 327 -37.66 -14.17 -4.05
C ILE A 327 -37.10 -15.45 -3.43
N ILE A 328 -36.47 -16.27 -4.25
CA ILE A 328 -35.75 -17.49 -3.88
C ILE A 328 -34.30 -17.28 -4.32
N ALA A 329 -33.40 -17.10 -3.36
CA ALA A 329 -32.01 -16.80 -3.62
C ALA A 329 -31.14 -18.05 -3.53
N ALA A 330 -30.16 -18.17 -4.44
CA ALA A 330 -29.05 -19.11 -4.34
C ALA A 330 -27.73 -18.35 -4.38
N ARG A 331 -26.69 -18.89 -3.71
CA ARG A 331 -25.34 -18.32 -3.72
C ARG A 331 -24.48 -19.09 -4.70
N VAL A 332 -23.69 -18.35 -5.49
CA VAL A 332 -22.74 -18.91 -6.44
C VAL A 332 -21.37 -18.29 -6.18
N HIS A 333 -20.39 -19.14 -5.90
CA HIS A 333 -19.00 -18.74 -5.71
C HIS A 333 -18.27 -18.93 -7.03
N LEU A 334 -17.76 -17.84 -7.59
CA LEU A 334 -17.12 -17.82 -8.92
C LEU A 334 -15.60 -17.62 -8.84
N GLY A 335 -15.01 -17.53 -7.65
CA GLY A 335 -13.56 -17.37 -7.50
C GLY A 335 -13.08 -15.99 -7.98
N ASN A 336 -11.91 -15.94 -8.61
CA ASN A 336 -11.32 -14.68 -9.12
C ASN A 336 -11.62 -14.54 -10.61
N MET A 337 -12.31 -13.46 -10.98
CA MET A 337 -12.61 -13.13 -12.37
C MET A 337 -13.03 -11.67 -12.52
N PRO A 338 -12.96 -11.09 -13.73
CA PRO A 338 -13.54 -9.79 -13.99
C PRO A 338 -15.05 -9.76 -13.74
N GLN A 339 -15.56 -8.64 -13.22
CA GLN A 339 -17.00 -8.48 -12.92
C GLN A 339 -17.90 -8.86 -14.11
N GLN A 340 -17.55 -8.41 -15.33
CA GLN A 340 -18.36 -8.64 -16.52
C GLN A 340 -18.51 -10.14 -16.85
N GLN A 341 -17.47 -10.95 -16.61
CA GLN A 341 -17.55 -12.39 -16.79
C GLN A 341 -18.46 -13.04 -15.75
N ALA A 342 -18.39 -12.61 -14.49
CA ALA A 342 -19.25 -13.11 -13.42
C ALA A 342 -20.74 -12.87 -13.74
N GLU A 343 -21.08 -11.70 -14.28
CA GLU A 343 -22.45 -11.36 -14.70
C GLU A 343 -22.94 -12.27 -15.83
N ARG A 344 -22.13 -12.49 -16.86
CA ARG A 344 -22.48 -13.37 -17.98
C ARG A 344 -22.66 -14.82 -17.51
N ILE A 345 -21.80 -15.33 -16.62
CA ILE A 345 -21.96 -16.68 -16.04
C ILE A 345 -23.24 -16.75 -15.21
N GLY A 346 -23.50 -15.74 -14.36
CA GLY A 346 -24.73 -15.65 -13.57
C GLY A 346 -25.99 -15.63 -14.44
N ASN A 347 -25.97 -14.87 -15.55
CA ASN A 347 -27.07 -14.84 -16.49
C ASN A 347 -27.32 -16.19 -17.15
N TYR A 348 -26.25 -16.83 -17.62
CA TYR A 348 -26.31 -18.17 -18.21
C TYR A 348 -26.90 -19.19 -17.23
N LEU A 349 -26.42 -19.24 -15.98
CA LEU A 349 -26.92 -20.18 -14.97
C LEU A 349 -28.39 -19.95 -14.65
N LEU A 350 -28.81 -18.68 -14.53
CA LEU A 350 -30.17 -18.32 -14.14
C LEU A 350 -31.17 -18.57 -15.28
N THR A 351 -30.86 -18.11 -16.50
CA THR A 351 -31.73 -18.30 -17.68
C THR A 351 -31.83 -19.78 -18.06
N ARG A 352 -30.71 -20.53 -18.02
CA ARG A 352 -30.73 -21.99 -18.25
C ARG A 352 -31.58 -22.74 -17.23
N ALA A 353 -31.59 -22.30 -15.96
CA ALA A 353 -32.38 -22.96 -14.93
C ALA A 353 -33.88 -22.63 -15.00
N VAL A 354 -34.23 -21.43 -15.49
CA VAL A 354 -35.58 -20.85 -15.37
C VAL A 354 -36.33 -20.84 -16.70
N ASP A 355 -35.70 -20.34 -17.76
CA ASP A 355 -36.32 -20.15 -19.07
C ASP A 355 -36.23 -21.43 -19.91
N ASN A 356 -35.12 -22.18 -19.78
CA ASN A 356 -34.93 -23.46 -20.47
C ASN A 356 -35.54 -24.62 -19.66
N ASN A 357 -36.80 -24.48 -19.24
CA ASN A 357 -37.46 -25.41 -18.33
C ASN A 357 -38.30 -26.50 -19.02
N LEU A 358 -38.41 -26.49 -20.35
CA LEU A 358 -39.07 -27.54 -21.11
C LEU A 358 -38.08 -28.68 -21.39
N PHE A 359 -38.50 -29.91 -21.12
CA PHE A 359 -37.73 -31.12 -21.37
C PHE A 359 -38.54 -32.07 -22.24
N CYS A 360 -37.85 -32.88 -23.03
CA CYS A 360 -38.46 -34.04 -23.65
C CYS A 360 -37.53 -35.26 -23.60
N ARG A 361 -38.14 -36.44 -23.64
CA ARG A 361 -37.46 -37.72 -23.76
C ARG A 361 -38.04 -38.45 -24.96
N LEU A 362 -37.16 -39.05 -25.74
CA LEU A 362 -37.52 -39.84 -26.92
C LEU A 362 -36.52 -40.96 -27.10
N ARG A 363 -36.94 -42.03 -27.78
CA ARG A 363 -36.05 -43.07 -28.27
C ARG A 363 -35.89 -42.90 -29.76
N SER A 364 -34.65 -42.99 -30.25
CA SER A 364 -34.36 -42.86 -31.68
C SER A 364 -33.73 -44.11 -32.26
N THR A 365 -33.89 -44.25 -33.57
CA THR A 365 -33.26 -45.29 -34.38
C THR A 365 -31.73 -45.10 -34.46
N PRO A 366 -30.98 -46.10 -34.96
CA PRO A 366 -29.50 -46.02 -35.09
C PRO A 366 -28.97 -44.82 -35.91
N ALA A 367 -29.83 -44.09 -36.64
CA ALA A 367 -29.45 -42.85 -37.34
C ALA A 367 -28.90 -41.77 -36.40
N SER A 368 -29.23 -41.83 -35.11
CA SER A 368 -28.80 -40.89 -34.07
C SER A 368 -27.49 -41.27 -33.37
N LEU A 369 -26.77 -42.30 -33.84
CA LEU A 369 -25.57 -42.83 -33.18
C LEU A 369 -24.43 -41.81 -33.01
N ALA A 370 -24.34 -40.82 -33.90
CA ALA A 370 -23.30 -39.78 -33.82
C ALA A 370 -23.58 -38.70 -32.77
N LEU A 371 -24.82 -38.63 -32.23
CA LEU A 371 -25.19 -37.60 -31.27
C LEU A 371 -24.54 -37.82 -29.90
N MET A 372 -24.09 -36.73 -29.29
CA MET A 372 -23.44 -36.72 -27.99
C MET A 372 -24.13 -35.73 -27.05
N PRO A 373 -24.00 -35.89 -25.72
CA PRO A 373 -24.39 -34.86 -24.77
C PRO A 373 -23.77 -33.51 -25.16
N GLY A 374 -24.63 -32.50 -25.29
CA GLY A 374 -24.28 -31.15 -25.67
C GLY A 374 -24.52 -30.75 -27.11
N ASP A 375 -24.84 -31.71 -27.98
CA ASP A 375 -25.26 -31.40 -29.34
C ASP A 375 -26.63 -30.71 -29.31
N VAL A 376 -26.85 -29.80 -30.27
CA VAL A 376 -28.16 -29.15 -30.47
C VAL A 376 -28.91 -29.91 -31.54
N VAL A 377 -30.17 -30.22 -31.27
CA VAL A 377 -31.05 -30.97 -32.16
C VAL A 377 -32.37 -30.22 -32.30
N ARG A 378 -33.09 -30.46 -33.39
CA ARG A 378 -34.48 -30.00 -33.52
C ARG A 378 -35.42 -31.17 -33.34
N VAL A 379 -36.56 -30.93 -32.69
CA VAL A 379 -37.58 -31.96 -32.47
C VAL A 379 -38.92 -31.48 -33.02
N ALA A 380 -39.50 -32.28 -33.90
CA ALA A 380 -40.89 -32.17 -34.33
C ALA A 380 -41.62 -33.48 -33.98
N HIS A 381 -42.74 -33.37 -33.28
CA HIS A 381 -43.55 -34.53 -32.93
C HIS A 381 -45.04 -34.14 -32.83
N ASP A 382 -45.97 -34.97 -33.28
CA ASP A 382 -47.42 -34.69 -33.25
C ASP A 382 -47.95 -34.47 -31.82
N ALA A 383 -47.37 -35.16 -30.84
CA ALA A 383 -47.73 -35.03 -29.42
C ALA A 383 -46.97 -33.91 -28.67
N ALA A 384 -46.12 -33.13 -29.34
CA ALA A 384 -45.30 -32.11 -28.69
C ALA A 384 -46.13 -30.88 -28.26
N PRO A 385 -45.90 -30.28 -27.07
CA PRO A 385 -46.61 -29.06 -26.66
C PRO A 385 -46.20 -27.79 -27.44
N TRP A 386 -45.24 -27.87 -28.35
CA TRP A 386 -44.83 -26.81 -29.27
C TRP A 386 -45.32 -27.13 -30.69
N GLY A 387 -45.45 -26.11 -31.55
CA GLY A 387 -45.73 -26.32 -32.97
C GLY A 387 -47.09 -26.94 -33.33
N GLN A 388 -48.03 -27.07 -32.36
CA GLN A 388 -49.39 -27.63 -32.48
C GLN A 388 -50.33 -26.75 -33.34
N ALA A 389 -50.00 -26.54 -34.62
CA ALA A 389 -50.75 -25.87 -35.71
C ALA A 389 -49.80 -25.28 -36.77
N SER A 390 -48.49 -25.41 -36.57
CA SER A 390 -47.47 -24.83 -37.44
C SER A 390 -47.07 -25.79 -38.55
N PHE A 391 -46.67 -25.23 -39.70
CA PHE A 391 -46.08 -25.97 -40.82
C PHE A 391 -44.65 -25.47 -41.07
N GLY A 392 -43.83 -26.29 -41.73
CA GLY A 392 -42.44 -25.94 -42.04
C GLY A 392 -41.59 -25.77 -40.77
N ASP A 393 -40.66 -24.80 -40.78
CA ASP A 393 -39.72 -24.57 -39.68
C ASP A 393 -40.40 -24.23 -38.34
N ALA A 394 -41.59 -23.62 -38.36
CA ALA A 394 -42.33 -23.24 -37.15
C ALA A 394 -42.88 -24.44 -36.36
N ARG A 395 -42.76 -25.66 -36.89
CA ARG A 395 -43.10 -26.91 -36.21
C ARG A 395 -41.99 -27.38 -35.25
N TRP A 396 -40.77 -26.96 -35.51
CA TRP A 396 -39.58 -27.44 -34.82
C TRP A 396 -39.32 -26.63 -33.57
N GLU A 397 -38.79 -27.30 -32.56
CA GLU A 397 -38.21 -26.66 -31.39
C GLU A 397 -36.81 -27.20 -31.15
N SER A 398 -35.89 -26.32 -30.74
CA SER A 398 -34.49 -26.67 -30.54
C SER A 398 -34.26 -27.16 -29.12
N PHE A 399 -33.51 -28.25 -28.99
CA PHE A 399 -33.12 -28.83 -27.72
C PHE A 399 -31.62 -29.12 -27.68
N GLU A 400 -31.03 -29.07 -26.50
CA GLU A 400 -29.72 -29.60 -26.20
C GLU A 400 -29.85 -31.03 -25.68
N VAL A 401 -28.99 -31.92 -26.17
CA VAL A 401 -28.88 -33.28 -25.64
C VAL A 401 -28.24 -33.24 -24.25
N VAL A 402 -28.97 -33.66 -23.22
CA VAL A 402 -28.48 -33.72 -21.82
C VAL A 402 -27.90 -35.08 -21.50
N GLU A 403 -28.60 -36.13 -21.91
CA GLU A 403 -28.23 -37.52 -21.62
C GLU A 403 -28.48 -38.38 -22.85
N VAL A 404 -27.60 -39.35 -23.06
CA VAL A 404 -27.77 -40.40 -24.07
C VAL A 404 -27.50 -41.74 -23.43
N ALA A 405 -28.39 -42.71 -23.66
CA ALA A 405 -28.25 -44.08 -23.21
C ALA A 405 -28.42 -45.04 -24.39
N ASP A 406 -27.46 -45.93 -24.57
CA ASP A 406 -27.49 -46.94 -25.64
C ASP A 406 -28.27 -48.17 -25.17
N ASN A 407 -29.21 -48.63 -26.00
CA ASN A 407 -29.97 -49.84 -25.73
C ASN A 407 -29.37 -51.06 -26.44
N PRO A 408 -29.60 -52.29 -25.92
CA PRO A 408 -29.14 -53.52 -26.56
C PRO A 408 -29.68 -53.77 -27.97
N ASP A 409 -30.77 -53.08 -28.35
CA ASP A 409 -31.43 -53.19 -29.67
C ASP A 409 -30.93 -52.14 -30.68
N GLU A 410 -29.77 -51.53 -30.41
CA GLU A 410 -29.13 -50.48 -31.24
C GLU A 410 -29.91 -49.15 -31.29
N THR A 411 -31.03 -49.03 -30.56
CA THR A 411 -31.71 -47.74 -30.35
C THR A 411 -31.02 -46.93 -29.26
N ARG A 412 -31.31 -45.62 -29.20
CA ARG A 412 -30.75 -44.72 -28.18
C ARG A 412 -31.86 -43.92 -27.51
N ASP A 413 -31.84 -43.89 -26.18
CA ASP A 413 -32.72 -43.04 -25.38
C ASP A 413 -32.06 -41.69 -25.13
N PHE A 414 -32.80 -40.62 -25.38
CA PHE A 414 -32.33 -39.24 -25.23
C PHE A 414 -33.12 -38.51 -24.16
N LEU A 415 -32.42 -37.77 -23.29
CA LEU A 415 -33.01 -36.69 -22.51
C LEU A 415 -32.59 -35.35 -23.12
N LEU A 416 -33.56 -34.53 -23.46
CA LEU A 416 -33.37 -33.28 -24.17
C LEU A 416 -33.90 -32.11 -23.32
N GLN A 417 -33.16 -30.99 -23.28
CA GLN A 417 -33.54 -29.75 -22.60
C GLN A 417 -33.71 -28.62 -23.62
N LEU A 418 -34.71 -27.76 -23.45
CA LEU A 418 -34.96 -26.62 -24.33
C LEU A 418 -33.68 -25.80 -24.56
N TYR A 419 -33.41 -25.49 -25.82
CA TYR A 419 -32.27 -24.69 -26.23
C TYR A 419 -32.73 -23.32 -26.73
N ARG A 420 -32.05 -22.27 -26.25
CA ARG A 420 -32.29 -20.88 -26.61
C ARG A 420 -30.96 -20.16 -26.76
N ASP A 421 -30.71 -19.60 -27.94
CA ASP A 421 -29.49 -18.84 -28.24
C ASP A 421 -29.30 -17.66 -27.28
N THR A 422 -30.40 -17.06 -26.82
CA THR A 422 -30.41 -15.95 -25.85
C THR A 422 -29.85 -16.32 -24.46
N THR A 423 -29.65 -17.62 -24.18
CA THR A 423 -29.01 -18.11 -22.95
C THR A 423 -27.51 -17.81 -22.92
N TYR A 424 -26.91 -17.54 -24.09
CA TYR A 424 -25.47 -17.38 -24.27
C TYR A 424 -25.09 -15.93 -24.66
N PRO A 425 -25.40 -14.90 -23.84
CA PRO A 425 -25.08 -13.53 -24.22
C PRO A 425 -23.58 -13.20 -24.07
N ASP A 426 -23.08 -12.44 -25.04
CA ASP A 426 -21.78 -11.75 -25.04
C ASP A 426 -21.94 -10.24 -24.81
N THR A 427 -22.94 -9.87 -24.04
CA THR A 427 -23.23 -8.49 -23.69
C THR A 427 -23.00 -8.27 -22.21
N ALA A 428 -22.71 -7.01 -21.85
CA ALA A 428 -22.68 -6.60 -20.45
C ALA A 428 -24.03 -6.92 -19.79
N GLY A 429 -23.97 -7.35 -18.54
CA GLY A 429 -25.16 -7.55 -17.75
C GLY A 429 -25.96 -6.25 -17.54
N PRO A 430 -27.30 -6.28 -17.34
CA PRO A 430 -28.02 -5.11 -16.88
C PRO A 430 -27.38 -4.46 -15.64
N THR A 431 -27.37 -3.13 -15.60
CA THR A 431 -26.82 -2.34 -14.48
C THR A 431 -27.58 -2.65 -13.19
N GLN A 432 -27.06 -3.57 -12.37
CA GLN A 432 -27.57 -3.88 -11.04
C GLN A 432 -26.54 -3.49 -9.97
N ASN A 433 -27.02 -2.90 -8.87
CA ASN A 433 -26.21 -2.28 -7.83
C ASN A 433 -25.20 -3.27 -7.25
N LEU A 434 -23.93 -2.87 -7.22
CA LEU A 434 -22.88 -3.55 -6.48
C LEU A 434 -23.11 -3.32 -4.99
N VAL A 435 -23.26 -4.40 -4.22
CA VAL A 435 -23.22 -4.31 -2.76
C VAL A 435 -21.77 -4.51 -2.38
N GLY A 436 -21.03 -3.41 -2.33
CA GLY A 436 -19.64 -3.42 -1.88
C GLY A 436 -19.58 -3.83 -0.42
N THR A 437 -19.10 -5.04 -0.13
CA THR A 437 -18.52 -5.34 1.17
C THR A 437 -17.21 -4.57 1.24
N THR A 438 -17.23 -3.43 1.93
CA THR A 438 -16.04 -2.64 2.24
C THR A 438 -15.14 -3.48 3.14
N VAL A 439 -14.28 -4.30 2.53
CA VAL A 439 -12.99 -4.60 3.15
C VAL A 439 -12.27 -3.27 3.18
N ARG A 440 -11.92 -2.83 4.40
CA ARG A 440 -11.24 -1.56 4.65
C ARG A 440 -10.00 -1.52 3.76
N ARG A 441 -10.09 -0.78 2.64
CA ARG A 441 -8.88 -0.27 1.99
C ARG A 441 -8.10 0.45 3.09
N ARG A 442 -6.81 0.19 3.18
CA ARG A 442 -5.89 1.06 3.93
C ARG A 442 -6.27 2.50 3.52
N PRO A 443 -6.64 3.38 4.46
CA PRO A 443 -6.90 4.78 4.13
C PRO A 443 -5.71 5.30 3.33
N GLY A 444 -5.89 6.26 2.42
CA GLY A 444 -4.74 6.93 1.81
C GLY A 444 -3.87 7.60 2.89
N PRO A 445 -2.64 8.01 2.55
CA PRO A 445 -1.82 8.81 3.46
C PRO A 445 -2.66 9.93 4.07
N PRO A 446 -2.50 10.21 5.37
CA PRO A 446 -3.35 11.18 6.01
C PRO A 446 -3.10 12.56 5.37
N PRO A 447 -4.12 13.42 5.28
CA PRO A 447 -3.97 14.71 4.62
C PRO A 447 -2.91 15.54 5.32
N THR A 448 -2.21 16.37 4.56
CA THR A 448 -1.25 17.31 5.13
C THR A 448 -1.97 18.34 6.01
N PRO A 449 -1.42 18.69 7.20
CA PRO A 449 -2.00 19.71 8.07
C PRO A 449 -2.10 21.06 7.34
N SER A 450 -3.32 21.58 7.19
CA SER A 450 -3.58 22.83 6.45
C SER A 450 -3.19 24.10 7.21
N ALA A 451 -2.98 24.00 8.53
CA ALA A 451 -2.54 25.10 9.37
C ALA A 451 -1.77 24.55 10.58
N TRP A 452 -0.51 24.95 10.71
CA TRP A 452 0.30 24.75 11.90
C TRP A 452 1.18 25.98 12.16
N SER A 453 1.61 26.13 13.40
CA SER A 453 2.52 27.19 13.82
C SER A 453 3.52 26.63 14.83
N LEU A 454 4.68 27.28 14.88
CA LEU A 454 5.70 27.02 15.88
C LEU A 454 6.01 28.33 16.60
N SER A 455 5.97 28.30 17.92
CA SER A 455 6.27 29.45 18.76
C SER A 455 7.14 29.04 19.94
N VAL A 456 7.85 29.99 20.53
CA VAL A 456 8.63 29.76 21.75
C VAL A 456 7.93 30.45 22.91
N PHE A 457 7.77 29.72 24.01
CA PHE A 457 7.30 30.28 25.27
C PHE A 457 8.45 31.05 25.93
N PRO A 458 8.23 32.16 26.65
CA PRO A 458 9.29 32.92 27.34
C PRO A 458 10.15 32.12 28.34
N ARG A 459 9.70 30.91 28.70
CA ARG A 459 10.45 29.95 29.52
C ARG A 459 11.29 28.96 28.71
N GLY A 460 11.39 29.15 27.39
CA GLY A 460 12.26 28.39 26.49
C GLY A 460 11.65 27.11 25.88
N HIS A 461 10.37 26.83 26.14
CA HIS A 461 9.69 25.68 25.55
C HIS A 461 9.23 26.00 24.13
N LEU A 462 9.22 24.98 23.27
CA LEU A 462 8.68 25.07 21.92
C LEU A 462 7.22 24.62 21.93
N TRP A 463 6.32 25.47 21.47
CA TRP A 463 4.92 25.17 21.28
C TRP A 463 4.60 24.98 19.81
N LEU A 464 4.27 23.73 19.47
CA LEU A 464 3.72 23.37 18.18
C LEU A 464 2.20 23.41 18.29
N GLU A 465 1.55 24.22 17.46
CA GLU A 465 0.09 24.20 17.32
C GLU A 465 -0.29 23.71 15.92
N PHE A 466 -1.25 22.80 15.82
CA PHE A 466 -1.76 22.32 14.52
C PHE A 466 -3.24 21.95 14.61
N THR A 467 -3.94 21.97 13.48
CA THR A 467 -5.36 21.59 13.39
C THR A 467 -5.52 20.29 12.62
N ILE A 468 -6.32 19.36 13.15
CA ILE A 468 -6.57 18.05 12.52
C ILE A 468 -7.78 18.16 11.57
N PRO A 469 -7.62 17.89 10.26
CA PRO A 469 -8.74 17.86 9.33
C PRO A 469 -9.77 16.77 9.65
N ARG A 470 -11.03 16.98 9.26
CA ARG A 470 -12.06 15.95 9.39
C ARG A 470 -11.67 14.71 8.60
N ASN A 471 -11.83 13.53 9.20
CA ASN A 471 -11.48 12.21 8.64
C ASN A 471 -9.98 11.94 8.43
N ALA A 472 -9.08 12.75 9.01
CA ALA A 472 -7.65 12.43 9.05
C ALA A 472 -7.36 11.39 10.14
N ASP A 473 -6.57 10.36 9.84
CA ASP A 473 -6.10 9.38 10.84
C ASP A 473 -4.60 9.55 11.11
N TYR A 474 -4.24 10.54 11.92
CA TYR A 474 -2.88 10.74 12.41
C TYR A 474 -2.57 9.83 13.61
N ARG A 475 -1.40 9.19 13.58
CA ARG A 475 -0.92 8.29 14.64
C ARG A 475 0.35 8.79 15.29
N SER A 476 1.23 9.37 14.49
CA SER A 476 2.44 10.05 14.97
C SER A 476 2.72 11.26 14.11
N GLY A 477 3.59 12.13 14.59
CA GLY A 477 4.16 13.20 13.80
C GLY A 477 5.65 13.36 14.08
N ASP A 478 6.35 13.83 13.08
CA ASP A 478 7.77 14.15 13.11
C ASP A 478 7.95 15.64 12.84
N LEU A 479 8.55 16.33 13.81
CA LEU A 479 8.96 17.72 13.69
C LEU A 479 10.49 17.76 13.51
N LEU A 480 10.94 18.00 12.29
CA LEU A 480 12.33 18.25 11.97
C LEU A 480 12.62 19.74 12.16
N LEU A 481 13.66 20.06 12.93
CA LEU A 481 14.17 21.41 13.10
C LEU A 481 15.56 21.49 12.50
N LEU A 482 15.81 22.49 11.67
CA LEU A 482 17.15 22.86 11.24
C LEU A 482 17.59 24.07 12.06
N ALA A 483 18.55 23.86 12.95
CA ALA A 483 18.88 24.82 14.00
C ALA A 483 20.38 24.91 14.28
N ASP A 484 20.83 26.10 14.66
CA ASP A 484 22.14 26.33 15.26
C ASP A 484 22.09 25.90 16.74
N ASP A 485 22.82 24.85 17.09
CA ASP A 485 22.94 24.33 18.46
C ASP A 485 23.92 25.22 19.25
N GLU A 486 23.37 26.17 20.01
CA GLU A 486 24.19 27.19 20.67
C GLU A 486 25.13 26.62 21.75
N LEU A 487 24.89 25.38 22.23
CA LEU A 487 25.77 24.71 23.19
C LEU A 487 26.94 23.99 22.52
N ARG A 488 26.78 23.59 21.25
CA ARG A 488 27.80 22.88 20.46
C ARG A 488 28.03 23.58 19.13
N ARG A 489 28.05 24.92 19.16
CA ARG A 489 28.11 25.75 17.97
C ARG A 489 29.43 25.50 17.23
N VAL A 490 29.32 25.25 15.94
CA VAL A 490 30.44 25.28 15.00
C VAL A 490 30.28 26.53 14.15
N GLU A 491 31.26 27.42 14.23
CA GLU A 491 31.24 28.71 13.54
C GLU A 491 32.55 28.99 12.82
N THR A 492 32.46 29.74 11.73
CA THR A 492 33.58 30.33 11.00
C THR A 492 33.15 31.73 10.54
N THR A 493 34.01 32.46 9.84
CA THR A 493 33.68 33.78 9.29
C THR A 493 34.00 33.84 7.81
N LEU A 494 33.30 34.70 7.08
CA LEU A 494 33.62 34.98 5.69
C LEU A 494 34.99 35.67 5.56
N SER A 495 35.87 35.16 4.69
CA SER A 495 37.14 35.80 4.34
C SER A 495 36.98 36.90 3.29
N ALA A 496 35.90 36.85 2.51
CA ALA A 496 35.51 37.84 1.51
C ALA A 496 33.99 38.06 1.52
N ALA A 497 33.51 39.18 0.96
CA ALA A 497 32.07 39.40 0.86
C ALA A 497 31.40 38.35 -0.05
N LEU A 498 30.22 37.86 0.34
CA LEU A 498 29.39 36.95 -0.43
C LEU A 498 28.33 37.75 -1.21
N GLU A 499 28.27 37.56 -2.52
CA GLU A 499 27.23 38.15 -3.38
C GLU A 499 26.02 37.22 -3.50
N GLU A 500 24.83 37.77 -3.82
CA GLU A 500 23.56 37.03 -3.92
C GLU A 500 23.54 35.93 -5.01
N THR A 501 24.47 35.99 -5.96
CA THR A 501 24.58 35.05 -7.09
C THR A 501 25.90 34.29 -7.09
N ALA A 502 26.62 34.26 -5.97
CA ALA A 502 27.94 33.66 -5.91
C ALA A 502 27.86 32.15 -5.69
N ASP A 503 28.25 31.35 -6.69
CA ASP A 503 28.26 29.89 -6.53
C ASP A 503 29.40 29.38 -5.62
N THR A 504 30.25 30.29 -5.12
CA THR A 504 31.34 30.00 -4.19
C THR A 504 31.40 30.99 -3.03
N MET A 505 31.90 30.53 -1.89
CA MET A 505 32.05 31.30 -0.65
C MET A 505 33.43 31.05 -0.02
N GLU A 506 34.17 32.11 0.31
CA GLU A 506 35.46 32.00 0.99
C GLU A 506 35.30 32.15 2.51
N VAL A 507 35.74 31.16 3.27
CA VAL A 507 35.68 31.15 4.74
C VAL A 507 37.07 31.18 5.38
N ALA A 508 37.14 31.56 6.65
CA ALA A 508 38.39 31.60 7.41
C ALA A 508 38.93 30.19 7.74
N SER A 509 38.03 29.25 7.99
CA SER A 509 38.35 27.84 8.30
C SER A 509 37.21 26.91 7.88
N SER A 510 37.57 25.74 7.34
CA SER A 510 36.67 24.60 7.07
C SER A 510 36.53 23.61 8.22
N GLU A 511 37.23 23.82 9.33
CA GLU A 511 37.22 22.90 10.47
C GLU A 511 35.82 22.78 11.09
N GLY A 512 35.33 21.54 11.22
CA GLY A 512 34.00 21.25 11.80
C GLY A 512 32.83 21.33 10.81
N PHE A 513 33.06 21.71 9.55
CA PHE A 513 32.04 21.70 8.48
C PHE A 513 32.24 20.50 7.55
N GLN A 514 31.18 20.05 6.89
CA GLN A 514 31.19 18.93 5.94
C GLN A 514 30.45 19.30 4.65
N VAL A 515 30.88 18.74 3.52
CA VAL A 515 30.10 18.80 2.27
C VAL A 515 28.77 18.09 2.49
N GLY A 516 27.67 18.75 2.14
CA GLY A 516 26.31 18.31 2.47
C GLY A 516 25.67 19.10 3.62
N ASP A 517 26.46 19.76 4.48
CA ASP A 517 25.93 20.54 5.60
C ASP A 517 25.11 21.73 5.12
N PHE A 518 24.06 22.04 5.88
CA PHE A 518 23.39 23.34 5.80
C PHE A 518 24.09 24.34 6.71
N VAL A 519 24.32 25.55 6.22
CA VAL A 519 24.93 26.64 6.99
C VAL A 519 24.05 27.89 6.93
N ASN A 520 24.05 28.67 8.00
CA ASN A 520 23.41 29.98 8.03
C ASN A 520 24.45 31.08 7.90
N VAL A 521 24.20 32.01 6.97
CA VAL A 521 24.97 33.25 6.80
C VAL A 521 23.99 34.42 6.84
N GLY A 522 23.97 35.17 7.93
CA GLY A 522 23.00 36.23 8.14
C GLY A 522 21.56 35.73 8.08
N GLN A 523 20.82 36.12 7.04
CA GLN A 523 19.43 35.72 6.81
C GLN A 523 19.29 34.64 5.72
N GLU A 524 20.38 34.05 5.24
CA GLU A 524 20.30 32.98 4.23
C GLU A 524 20.68 31.61 4.82
N ILE A 525 20.06 30.55 4.30
CA ILE A 525 20.48 29.16 4.50
C ILE A 525 21.11 28.68 3.18
N LEU A 526 22.35 28.24 3.25
CA LEU A 526 23.12 27.69 2.14
C LEU A 526 23.36 26.20 2.37
N LYS A 527 23.58 25.42 1.31
CA LYS A 527 24.10 24.04 1.41
C LYS A 527 25.51 23.99 0.84
N ILE A 528 26.44 23.36 1.56
CA ILE A 528 27.82 23.14 1.08
C ILE A 528 27.79 22.02 0.03
N MET A 529 28.18 22.32 -1.20
CA MET A 529 28.19 21.38 -2.32
C MET A 529 29.58 20.81 -2.61
N GLY A 530 30.64 21.44 -2.11
CA GLY A 530 32.03 21.03 -2.34
C GLY A 530 33.02 22.14 -1.97
N PRO A 531 34.31 22.05 -2.35
CA PRO A 531 34.94 20.89 -2.98
C PRO A 531 35.16 19.77 -1.96
N GLY A 532 34.92 18.51 -2.36
CA GLY A 532 35.06 17.35 -1.49
C GLY A 532 34.01 16.27 -1.75
N VAL A 533 33.97 15.26 -0.89
CA VAL A 533 32.97 14.19 -0.90
C VAL A 533 31.93 14.45 0.18
N GLU A 534 30.65 14.23 -0.10
CA GLU A 534 29.55 14.39 0.86
C GLU A 534 29.83 13.61 2.16
N GLY A 535 29.59 14.25 3.31
CA GLY A 535 29.88 13.72 4.65
C GLY A 535 31.31 13.92 5.14
N PHE A 536 32.22 14.48 4.32
CA PHE A 536 33.59 14.81 4.70
C PHE A 536 33.83 16.32 4.69
N ALA A 537 34.87 16.77 5.41
CA ALA A 537 35.25 18.18 5.43
C ALA A 537 35.61 18.69 4.02
N PRO A 538 35.23 19.93 3.64
CA PRO A 538 35.65 20.52 2.39
C PRO A 538 37.18 20.51 2.27
N SER A 539 37.70 20.17 1.09
CA SER A 539 39.16 20.06 0.88
C SER A 539 39.88 21.41 0.88
N GLU A 540 39.12 22.50 0.74
CA GLU A 540 39.62 23.88 0.66
C GLU A 540 38.72 24.82 1.49
N ASN A 541 39.20 26.03 1.78
CA ASN A 541 38.44 27.09 2.47
C ASN A 541 37.55 27.93 1.51
N THR A 542 37.54 27.58 0.23
CA THR A 542 36.61 28.14 -0.77
C THR A 542 35.55 27.08 -1.05
N TRP A 543 34.35 27.25 -0.50
CA TRP A 543 33.26 26.29 -0.64
C TRP A 543 32.45 26.58 -1.90
N GLN A 544 32.03 25.54 -2.60
CA GLN A 544 30.91 25.61 -3.55
C GLN A 544 29.61 25.55 -2.75
N VAL A 545 28.69 26.47 -2.99
CA VAL A 545 27.46 26.59 -2.20
C VAL A 545 26.23 26.63 -3.09
N ALA A 546 25.14 26.04 -2.60
CA ALA A 546 23.82 26.21 -3.18
C ALA A 546 23.03 27.23 -2.35
N HIS A 547 22.57 28.29 -3.01
CA HIS A 547 21.71 29.33 -2.45
C HIS A 547 20.27 28.87 -2.23
N THR A 548 19.46 29.71 -1.56
CA THR A 548 18.00 29.58 -1.45
C THR A 548 17.48 28.24 -0.88
N GLN A 549 18.20 27.68 0.09
CA GLN A 549 17.82 26.40 0.69
C GLN A 549 16.73 26.57 1.76
N LYS A 550 15.87 25.56 1.93
CA LYS A 550 14.87 25.52 3.01
C LYS A 550 14.00 26.79 3.09
N LEU A 551 13.53 27.23 1.93
CA LEU A 551 12.70 28.44 1.73
C LEU A 551 13.40 29.76 2.10
N SER A 552 14.73 29.80 2.17
CA SER A 552 15.48 31.06 2.30
C SER A 552 15.60 31.80 0.97
N GLU A 553 15.79 33.11 1.07
CA GLU A 553 16.08 33.98 -0.09
C GLU A 553 17.58 34.27 -0.16
N ALA A 554 18.10 34.43 -1.38
CA ALA A 554 19.50 34.77 -1.60
C ALA A 554 19.81 36.16 -1.03
N LYS A 555 20.88 36.28 -0.23
CA LYS A 555 21.30 37.57 0.36
C LYS A 555 22.81 37.75 0.32
N SER A 556 23.22 39.00 0.09
CA SER A 556 24.62 39.38 0.24
C SER A 556 25.05 39.42 1.71
N ALA A 557 26.30 39.06 1.98
CA ALA A 557 26.92 39.12 3.30
C ALA A 557 28.29 39.78 3.24
N ALA A 558 28.59 40.67 4.20
CA ALA A 558 29.88 41.35 4.25
C ALA A 558 31.02 40.39 4.62
N SER A 559 32.26 40.75 4.28
CA SER A 559 33.44 40.08 4.83
C SER A 559 33.37 40.07 6.37
N GLU A 560 33.92 39.02 6.98
CA GLU A 560 33.87 38.74 8.42
C GLU A 560 32.48 38.39 8.98
N ALA A 561 31.44 38.28 8.13
CA ALA A 561 30.15 37.79 8.58
C ALA A 561 30.26 36.35 9.12
N ALA A 562 29.58 36.07 10.23
CA ALA A 562 29.59 34.76 10.86
C ALA A 562 28.81 33.74 10.02
N VAL A 563 29.38 32.55 9.91
CA VAL A 563 28.82 31.38 9.22
C VAL A 563 28.63 30.29 10.26
N TYR A 564 27.39 29.86 10.47
CA TYR A 564 27.03 28.87 11.48
C TYR A 564 26.61 27.55 10.83
N ARG A 565 27.14 26.43 11.30
CA ARG A 565 26.63 25.11 10.87
C ARG A 565 25.27 24.85 11.50
N LEU A 566 24.29 24.49 10.67
CA LEU A 566 22.98 24.09 11.14
C LEU A 566 22.93 22.57 11.36
N THR A 567 22.28 22.17 12.44
CA THR A 567 22.12 20.78 12.85
C THR A 567 20.65 20.40 12.73
N GLU A 568 20.39 19.21 12.20
CA GLU A 568 19.06 18.62 12.16
C GLU A 568 18.68 18.01 13.52
N ARG A 569 17.48 18.35 14.00
CA ARG A 569 16.91 17.81 15.24
C ARG A 569 15.52 17.25 14.94
N HIS A 570 15.36 15.94 15.12
CA HIS A 570 14.08 15.27 14.96
C HIS A 570 13.36 15.14 16.30
N LEU A 571 12.14 15.66 16.37
CA LEU A 571 11.26 15.56 17.52
C LEU A 571 10.04 14.71 17.12
N HIS A 572 10.09 13.43 17.48
CA HIS A 572 9.01 12.47 17.23
C HIS A 572 7.96 12.53 18.34
N PHE A 573 6.69 12.46 17.99
CA PHE A 573 5.59 12.38 18.94
C PHE A 573 4.48 11.43 18.47
N VAL A 574 3.86 10.74 19.44
CA VAL A 574 2.81 9.74 19.19
C VAL A 574 1.47 10.24 19.72
N LEU A 575 0.41 10.07 18.93
CA LEU A 575 -0.97 10.37 19.28
C LEU A 575 -1.67 9.12 19.82
N PRO A 576 -2.48 9.23 20.89
CA PRO A 576 -3.25 8.10 21.39
C PRO A 576 -4.18 7.50 20.31
N PRO A 577 -4.46 6.19 20.33
CA PRO A 577 -5.42 5.59 19.42
C PRO A 577 -6.80 6.26 19.51
N GLY A 578 -7.41 6.59 18.36
CA GLY A 578 -8.73 7.25 18.30
C GLY A 578 -8.72 8.77 18.55
N PHE A 579 -7.56 9.35 18.88
CA PHE A 579 -7.41 10.77 19.19
C PHE A 579 -7.96 11.71 18.10
N THR A 580 -7.73 11.37 16.84
CA THR A 580 -8.17 12.14 15.66
C THR A 580 -9.68 12.03 15.40
N LEU A 581 -10.29 10.89 15.70
CA LEU A 581 -11.72 10.64 15.52
C LEU A 581 -12.57 11.38 16.58
N ASP A 582 -12.04 11.50 17.79
CA ASP A 582 -12.76 12.12 18.91
C ASP A 582 -12.75 13.66 18.86
N ARG A 583 -11.82 14.26 18.10
CA ARG A 583 -11.57 15.72 18.10
C ARG A 583 -11.26 16.30 16.70
N PRO A 584 -12.05 16.01 15.66
CA PRO A 584 -11.83 16.62 14.35
C PRO A 584 -11.96 18.14 14.44
N GLU A 585 -11.18 18.86 13.61
CA GLU A 585 -11.22 20.32 13.43
C GLU A 585 -10.83 21.14 14.68
N LYS A 586 -10.27 20.51 15.71
CA LYS A 586 -9.73 21.21 16.89
C LYS A 586 -8.25 21.52 16.73
N THR A 587 -7.82 22.65 17.29
CA THR A 587 -6.41 22.99 17.45
C THR A 587 -5.82 22.19 18.59
N HIS A 588 -4.67 21.57 18.34
CA HIS A 588 -3.90 20.80 19.29
C HIS A 588 -2.58 21.49 19.54
N THR A 589 -2.10 21.41 20.77
CA THR A 589 -0.83 21.99 21.20
C THR A 589 0.09 20.91 21.74
N MET A 590 1.36 20.98 21.38
CA MET A 590 2.41 20.12 21.90
C MET A 590 3.58 20.97 22.41
N ASP A 591 4.12 20.56 23.55
CA ASP A 591 5.24 21.23 24.21
C ASP A 591 6.49 20.35 24.06
N PHE A 592 7.53 20.92 23.45
CA PHE A 592 8.83 20.30 23.33
C PHE A 592 9.87 21.11 24.08
N ARG A 593 10.88 20.41 24.61
CA ARG A 593 12.06 21.02 25.22
C ARG A 593 13.29 20.66 24.40
N PRO A 594 13.51 21.31 23.24
CA PRO A 594 14.50 20.86 22.28
C PRO A 594 15.95 21.17 22.71
N GLY A 595 16.15 21.80 23.87
CA GLY A 595 17.44 22.31 24.28
C GLY A 595 17.60 23.78 23.91
N ARG A 596 18.84 24.27 23.93
CA ARG A 596 19.18 25.64 23.58
C ARG A 596 19.52 25.69 22.08
N LEU A 597 18.52 26.06 21.29
CA LEU A 597 18.61 26.03 19.82
C LEU A 597 18.14 27.37 19.23
N ARG A 598 18.81 27.80 18.17
CA ARG A 598 18.31 28.85 17.28
C ARG A 598 17.80 28.22 15.99
N ILE A 599 16.48 28.10 15.87
CA ILE A 599 15.79 27.39 14.79
C ILE A 599 15.67 28.33 13.59
N MET A 600 16.15 27.87 12.43
CA MET A 600 16.12 28.63 11.17
C MET A 600 15.06 28.12 10.21
N HIS A 601 14.70 26.84 10.33
CA HIS A 601 13.65 26.19 9.55
C HIS A 601 13.04 25.04 10.34
N ALA A 602 11.75 24.79 10.13
CA ALA A 602 11.08 23.62 10.67
C ALA A 602 10.24 22.94 9.59
N GLN A 603 10.16 21.61 9.66
CA GLN A 603 9.37 20.76 8.80
C GLN A 603 8.52 19.82 9.65
N LEU A 604 7.23 19.76 9.36
CA LEU A 604 6.26 18.92 10.05
C LEU A 604 5.67 17.90 9.09
N GLN A 605 5.66 16.64 9.53
CA GLN A 605 5.11 15.52 8.77
C GLN A 605 4.30 14.61 9.72
N PHE A 606 3.19 14.06 9.24
CA PHE A 606 2.35 13.14 10.02
C PHE A 606 2.31 11.76 9.39
N THR A 607 2.26 10.74 10.24
CA THR A 607 2.12 9.34 9.83
C THR A 607 0.77 8.81 10.31
N GLY A 608 0.09 8.09 9.43
CA GLY A 608 -1.22 7.51 9.68
C GLY A 608 -1.31 6.06 9.22
N LEU A 609 -2.50 5.45 9.36
CA LEU A 609 -2.73 4.10 8.85
C LEU A 609 -2.47 3.98 7.35
N GLY A 610 -2.51 5.08 6.60
CA GLY A 610 -2.32 5.12 5.15
C GLY A 610 -0.93 5.40 4.62
N GLY A 611 0.06 5.56 5.49
CA GLY A 611 1.40 6.03 5.14
C GLY A 611 1.66 7.44 5.70
N VAL A 612 2.53 8.19 5.03
CA VAL A 612 3.06 9.45 5.52
C VAL A 612 2.50 10.62 4.70
N SER A 613 2.09 11.70 5.35
CA SER A 613 1.63 12.92 4.67
C SER A 613 2.77 13.59 3.90
N GLU A 614 2.45 14.41 2.91
CA GLU A 614 3.44 15.35 2.37
C GLU A 614 3.95 16.27 3.49
N PRO A 615 5.26 16.56 3.55
CA PRO A 615 5.81 17.43 4.56
C PRO A 615 5.38 18.88 4.34
N THR A 616 5.27 19.62 5.44
CA THR A 616 5.03 21.07 5.42
C THR A 616 6.16 21.80 6.09
N GLU A 617 6.52 22.96 5.57
CA GLU A 617 7.70 23.69 6.00
C GLU A 617 7.33 25.11 6.47
N LEU A 618 8.04 25.58 7.50
CA LEU A 618 7.96 26.96 7.97
C LEU A 618 9.38 27.54 8.09
N PRO A 619 9.66 28.67 7.38
CA PRO A 619 10.93 29.37 7.51
C PRO A 619 10.95 30.28 8.75
N PHE A 620 12.08 30.29 9.47
CA PHE A 620 12.35 31.22 10.59
C PHE A 620 13.59 32.09 10.35
N TRP A 621 14.27 31.93 9.21
CA TRP A 621 15.53 32.60 8.89
C TRP A 621 15.45 34.14 8.84
N ALA A 622 14.30 34.71 8.51
CA ALA A 622 14.05 36.17 8.56
C ALA A 622 13.23 36.59 9.78
N GLN A 623 12.72 35.63 10.55
CA GLN A 623 11.87 35.90 11.69
C GLN A 623 12.73 36.21 12.91
N TYR A 624 12.37 37.30 13.59
CA TYR A 624 12.95 37.65 14.88
C TYR A 624 11.90 37.32 15.94
N GLU A 625 12.26 36.51 16.94
CA GLU A 625 11.34 36.03 17.99
C GLU A 625 10.62 37.17 18.74
N ILE A 626 11.29 38.32 18.87
CA ILE A 626 10.81 39.45 19.66
C ILE A 626 10.80 40.74 18.82
N ASN A 627 11.98 41.30 18.50
CA ASN A 627 12.14 42.50 17.66
C ASN A 627 13.58 42.60 17.15
N ALA A 628 13.76 42.82 15.85
CA ALA A 628 15.07 42.96 15.21
C ALA A 628 15.90 44.16 15.73
N ALA A 629 15.24 45.17 16.32
CA ALA A 629 15.89 46.37 16.86
C ALA A 629 16.49 46.19 18.25
N LEU A 630 16.22 45.07 18.93
CA LEU A 630 16.75 44.81 20.27
C LEU A 630 18.21 44.37 20.21
N PHE A 631 18.99 44.84 21.18
CA PHE A 631 20.41 44.50 21.31
C PHE A 631 20.60 42.99 21.50
N GLY A 632 21.55 42.40 20.74
CA GLY A 632 21.91 40.99 20.84
C GLY A 632 20.91 40.00 20.21
N VAL A 633 20.00 40.46 19.35
CA VAL A 633 19.06 39.58 18.63
C VAL A 633 19.67 39.10 17.31
N LEU A 634 19.58 37.79 17.07
CA LEU A 634 19.90 37.16 15.79
C LEU A 634 18.60 36.67 15.11
N PRO A 635 18.58 36.53 13.77
CA PRO A 635 17.46 35.90 13.09
C PRO A 635 17.31 34.43 13.50
N GLY A 636 16.08 33.92 13.49
CA GLY A 636 15.72 32.58 13.94
C GLY A 636 14.79 32.58 15.16
N LEU A 637 14.03 31.51 15.32
CA LEU A 637 13.21 31.26 16.49
C LEU A 637 14.07 30.58 17.57
N ARG A 638 14.27 31.22 18.74
CA ARG A 638 15.28 30.77 19.70
C ARG A 638 14.64 30.08 20.90
N ALA A 639 14.78 28.77 20.97
CA ALA A 639 14.44 28.01 22.18
C ALA A 639 15.60 28.11 23.19
N SER A 640 15.32 28.59 24.39
CA SER A 640 16.28 28.57 25.51
C SER A 640 16.09 27.29 26.33
N ALA A 641 17.17 26.68 26.81
CA ALA A 641 17.09 25.64 27.83
C ALA A 641 17.80 26.14 29.08
N GLY A 642 17.12 26.08 30.23
CA GLY A 642 17.68 26.68 31.43
C GLY A 642 16.71 26.87 32.58
N GLY A 643 17.27 27.34 33.69
CA GLY A 643 16.51 27.78 34.86
C GLY A 643 15.93 29.17 34.64
N LEU A 644 14.93 29.53 35.45
CA LEU A 644 14.39 30.89 35.47
C LEU A 644 14.87 31.57 36.75
N GLY A 645 15.78 32.53 36.61
CA GLY A 645 16.16 33.44 37.67
C GLY A 645 15.14 34.58 37.79
N THR A 646 14.84 35.00 39.01
CA THR A 646 13.93 36.12 39.26
C THR A 646 14.58 37.14 40.17
N ILE A 647 14.55 38.39 39.76
CA ILE A 647 14.90 39.54 40.59
C ILE A 647 13.59 40.26 40.92
N GLN A 648 13.20 40.19 42.19
CA GLN A 648 11.95 40.78 42.66
C GLN A 648 12.24 42.08 43.41
N ILE A 649 11.60 43.16 42.97
CA ILE A 649 11.66 44.48 43.60
C ILE A 649 10.28 44.74 44.22
N PRO A 650 10.08 44.41 45.51
CA PRO A 650 8.78 44.55 46.16
C PRO A 650 8.46 46.02 46.48
N GLY A 651 7.18 46.38 46.41
CA GLY A 651 6.67 47.71 46.76
C GLY A 651 6.84 48.76 45.66
N PRO A 652 6.64 50.06 46.01
CA PRO A 652 6.77 51.18 45.07
C PRO A 652 8.16 51.30 44.48
N LEU A 653 8.22 51.43 43.15
CA LEU A 653 9.48 51.58 42.44
C LEU A 653 10.11 52.95 42.72
N ALA A 654 11.43 52.96 42.84
CA ALA A 654 12.23 54.16 42.93
C ALA A 654 13.44 54.02 42.00
N THR A 655 14.01 55.14 41.58
CA THR A 655 15.26 55.12 40.81
C THR A 655 16.43 54.75 41.70
N GLY A 656 17.32 53.88 41.24
CA GLY A 656 18.50 53.47 41.99
C GLY A 656 19.10 52.14 41.52
N THR A 657 20.29 51.85 42.02
CA THR A 657 20.96 50.55 41.88
C THR A 657 20.68 49.68 43.09
N ASP A 658 20.85 48.36 42.95
CA ASP A 658 20.79 47.39 44.05
C ASP A 658 19.45 47.40 44.82
N LEU A 659 18.36 47.71 44.13
CA LEU A 659 16.99 47.75 44.67
C LEU A 659 16.47 46.36 45.07
N ALA A 660 17.18 45.30 44.69
CA ALA A 660 16.91 43.92 45.04
C ALA A 660 18.25 43.16 45.17
N MET A 661 18.20 42.01 45.83
CA MET A 661 19.37 41.12 45.93
C MET A 661 19.79 40.66 44.52
N PRO A 662 21.07 40.77 44.15
CA PRO A 662 21.57 40.28 42.87
C PRO A 662 21.34 38.77 42.71
N LEU A 663 21.00 38.36 41.49
CA LEU A 663 20.92 36.97 41.09
C LEU A 663 22.34 36.46 40.79
N MET A 664 22.84 35.53 41.62
CA MET A 664 24.10 34.85 41.35
C MET A 664 23.89 33.76 40.30
N LEU A 665 24.60 33.87 39.18
CA LEU A 665 24.55 32.87 38.13
C LEU A 665 25.44 31.67 38.49
N PRO A 666 24.96 30.41 38.35
CA PRO A 666 25.81 29.22 38.46
C PRO A 666 27.02 29.29 37.53
N GLU A 667 28.06 28.49 37.79
CA GLU A 667 29.15 28.34 36.82
C GLU A 667 28.61 27.75 35.50
N ASP A 668 29.23 28.12 34.37
CA ASP A 668 28.90 27.61 33.03
C ASP A 668 27.48 27.87 32.51
N VAL A 669 26.90 29.01 32.87
CA VAL A 669 25.58 29.45 32.35
C VAL A 669 25.69 30.72 31.51
N SER A 670 24.65 31.00 30.73
CA SER A 670 24.55 32.22 29.95
C SER A 670 23.18 32.84 30.11
N ILE A 671 23.07 34.15 29.96
CA ILE A 671 21.74 34.77 29.97
C ILE A 671 21.05 34.52 28.63
N GLY A 672 19.80 34.05 28.69
CA GLY A 672 18.90 33.95 27.55
C GLY A 672 18.09 35.24 27.36
N VAL A 673 16.77 35.14 27.48
CA VAL A 673 15.84 36.27 27.34
C VAL A 673 15.60 36.91 28.71
N VAL A 674 15.63 38.24 28.75
CA VAL A 674 15.27 39.02 29.95
C VAL A 674 13.97 39.75 29.71
N PHE A 675 13.02 39.55 30.64
CA PHE A 675 11.71 40.17 30.57
C PHE A 675 11.20 40.59 31.95
N ALA A 676 10.16 41.43 31.97
CA ALA A 676 9.59 41.98 33.19
C ALA A 676 8.08 41.82 33.20
N GLU A 677 7.57 41.63 34.42
CA GLU A 677 6.16 41.66 34.71
C GLU A 677 5.89 42.53 35.95
N MET A 678 4.75 43.22 35.93
CA MET A 678 4.15 43.86 37.09
C MET A 678 2.67 43.45 37.17
N PRO A 679 2.08 43.35 38.38
CA PRO A 679 0.66 43.09 38.53
C PRO A 679 -0.19 44.14 37.79
N ALA A 680 -1.29 43.71 37.17
CA ALA A 680 -2.11 44.57 36.29
C ALA A 680 -2.64 45.84 36.97
N LEU A 681 -2.89 45.81 38.29
CA LEU A 681 -3.39 46.94 39.08
C LEU A 681 -2.29 47.86 39.61
N LYS A 682 -1.01 47.51 39.41
CA LYS A 682 0.18 48.16 39.99
C LYS A 682 1.10 48.75 38.92
N GLN A 683 0.56 49.00 37.74
CA GLN A 683 1.29 49.52 36.59
C GLN A 683 1.71 50.98 36.80
N PRO A 684 2.87 51.41 36.26
CA PRO A 684 3.26 52.82 36.29
C PRO A 684 2.29 53.67 35.47
N THR A 685 2.10 54.92 35.86
CA THR A 685 1.30 55.89 35.10
C THR A 685 2.04 57.21 34.95
N GLY A 686 1.78 57.93 33.86
CA GLY A 686 2.37 59.25 33.57
C GLY A 686 3.77 59.22 32.94
N ALA A 687 4.51 58.12 33.05
CA ALA A 687 5.71 57.83 32.27
C ALA A 687 6.00 56.32 32.32
N ASP A 688 6.83 55.83 31.40
CA ASP A 688 7.33 54.46 31.42
C ASP A 688 8.43 54.29 32.49
N VAL A 689 8.59 53.07 32.98
CA VAL A 689 9.71 52.65 33.82
C VAL A 689 10.87 52.21 32.94
N LYS A 690 12.07 52.68 33.25
CA LYS A 690 13.29 52.30 32.52
C LYS A 690 14.18 51.43 33.39
N ILE A 691 14.63 50.29 32.83
CA ILE A 691 15.32 49.22 33.54
C ILE A 691 16.63 48.90 32.80
N GLN A 692 17.76 49.06 33.48
CA GLN A 692 19.07 48.69 32.96
C GLN A 692 19.55 47.40 33.63
N LEU A 693 19.92 46.39 32.85
CA LEU A 693 20.55 45.18 33.38
C LEU A 693 22.01 45.47 33.72
N LYS A 694 22.49 44.95 34.84
CA LYS A 694 23.90 45.02 35.25
C LYS A 694 24.48 43.63 35.47
N ILE A 695 25.70 43.41 34.98
CA ILE A 695 26.47 42.18 35.21
C ILE A 695 27.77 42.60 35.91
N ASP A 696 27.99 42.11 37.13
CA ASP A 696 29.08 42.53 38.02
C ASP A 696 29.20 44.07 38.20
N GLY A 697 28.05 44.75 38.19
CA GLY A 697 27.96 46.21 38.37
C GLY A 697 28.08 47.04 37.09
N GLU A 698 28.48 46.43 35.97
CA GLU A 698 28.59 47.12 34.67
C GLU A 698 27.27 47.07 33.90
N ASN A 699 26.93 48.17 33.22
CA ASN A 699 25.72 48.26 32.39
C ASN A 699 25.80 47.27 31.22
N TYR A 700 24.78 46.44 31.09
CA TYR A 700 24.70 45.45 30.03
C TYR A 700 23.46 45.62 29.15
N GLY A 701 23.70 45.71 27.84
CA GLY A 701 22.67 45.88 26.82
C GLY A 701 21.96 47.23 26.87
N GLN A 702 20.87 47.36 26.10
CA GLN A 702 20.06 48.57 26.08
C GLN A 702 19.13 48.62 27.30
N GLU A 703 18.81 49.85 27.69
CA GLU A 703 17.83 50.15 28.73
C GLU A 703 16.42 49.71 28.28
N GLY A 704 15.82 48.81 29.03
CA GLY A 704 14.45 48.35 28.80
C GLY A 704 13.43 49.39 29.19
N VAL A 705 12.35 49.50 28.42
CA VAL A 705 11.24 50.44 28.68
C VAL A 705 9.97 49.65 28.98
N TYR A 706 9.36 49.87 30.15
CA TYR A 706 8.14 49.20 30.59
C TYR A 706 7.01 50.21 30.84
N PRO A 707 5.80 50.05 30.25
CA PRO A 707 5.38 48.96 29.40
C PRO A 707 5.56 49.27 27.89
N GLN A 708 6.62 48.79 27.23
CA GLN A 708 6.61 48.70 25.76
C GLN A 708 6.09 47.34 25.29
N GLN A 709 4.98 47.37 24.57
CA GLN A 709 4.10 46.22 24.33
C GLN A 709 4.63 45.31 23.21
N ILE A 710 4.98 44.06 23.54
CA ILE A 710 4.88 42.92 22.62
C ILE A 710 3.84 42.01 23.26
N ALA A 711 2.63 41.96 22.69
CA ALA A 711 1.56 41.17 23.29
C ALA A 711 1.83 39.67 23.04
N PRO A 712 2.08 38.85 24.08
CA PRO A 712 1.96 37.41 23.92
C PRO A 712 0.45 37.07 23.83
N PRO A 713 0.07 35.92 23.25
CA PRO A 713 -1.32 35.47 23.17
C PRO A 713 -2.03 35.29 24.54
N SER A 714 -1.27 35.34 25.64
CA SER A 714 -1.70 34.95 26.99
C SER A 714 -2.45 36.03 27.79
N GLY A 715 -2.65 37.23 27.25
CA GLY A 715 -3.39 38.31 27.92
C GLY A 715 -2.66 38.97 29.11
N LYS A 716 -1.42 38.55 29.43
CA LYS A 716 -0.53 39.22 30.38
C LYS A 716 0.43 40.14 29.65
N LYS A 717 0.62 41.37 30.14
CA LYS A 717 1.60 42.33 29.60
C LYS A 717 3.01 41.95 30.05
N GLN A 718 3.71 41.20 29.21
CA GLN A 718 5.14 40.93 29.33
C GLN A 718 5.90 41.89 28.42
N VAL A 719 7.07 42.33 28.87
CA VAL A 719 7.98 43.14 28.05
C VAL A 719 9.33 42.44 28.02
N VAL A 720 9.75 42.03 26.83
CA VAL A 720 11.09 41.51 26.56
C VAL A 720 11.91 42.66 25.97
N TRP A 721 13.07 42.98 26.56
CA TRP A 721 13.91 44.08 26.07
C TRP A 721 15.38 43.71 25.86
N LEU A 722 15.77 42.47 26.15
CA LEU A 722 17.15 42.02 25.97
C LEU A 722 17.21 40.54 25.58
N SER A 723 18.05 40.25 24.58
CA SER A 723 18.47 38.91 24.20
C SER A 723 19.95 38.75 24.54
N GLY A 724 20.29 37.76 25.36
CA GLY A 724 21.67 37.39 25.66
C GLY A 724 22.31 36.45 24.62
N ALA A 725 21.80 36.40 23.38
CA ALA A 725 22.32 35.49 22.36
C ALA A 725 23.81 35.69 22.03
N GLN A 726 24.34 36.89 22.27
CA GLN A 726 25.74 37.25 22.00
C GLN A 726 26.63 37.27 23.24
N LEU A 727 26.11 36.91 24.43
CA LEU A 727 26.84 37.07 25.70
C LEU A 727 27.89 36.01 26.00
N GLY A 728 27.80 34.85 25.33
CA GLY A 728 28.59 33.69 25.73
C GLY A 728 28.34 33.27 27.18
N ASN A 729 29.32 32.66 27.82
CA ASN A 729 29.26 32.21 29.21
C ASN A 729 29.42 33.39 30.18
N VAL A 730 28.44 33.59 31.07
CA VAL A 730 28.45 34.59 32.15
C VAL A 730 28.35 33.94 33.53
N GLY A 731 28.68 32.65 33.63
CA GLY A 731 28.65 31.92 34.88
C GLY A 731 29.54 32.52 35.96
N GLY A 732 29.08 32.43 37.21
CA GLY A 732 29.75 32.99 38.39
C GLY A 732 29.57 34.51 38.58
N LYS A 733 28.94 35.22 37.64
CA LYS A 733 28.71 36.67 37.71
C LYS A 733 27.43 37.01 38.48
N ALA A 734 27.40 38.19 39.10
CA ALA A 734 26.22 38.74 39.75
C ALA A 734 25.37 39.56 38.76
N VAL A 735 24.10 39.19 38.61
CA VAL A 735 23.14 39.93 37.77
C VAL A 735 22.25 40.80 38.67
N SER A 736 22.26 42.10 38.44
CA SER A 736 21.38 43.05 39.12
C SER A 736 20.64 43.94 38.11
N VAL A 737 19.70 44.74 38.60
CA VAL A 737 18.96 45.70 37.77
C VAL A 737 19.04 47.08 38.41
N GLU A 738 19.19 48.10 37.57
CA GLU A 738 19.08 49.50 37.92
C GLU A 738 17.77 50.05 37.34
N ILE A 739 17.00 50.77 38.17
CA ILE A 739 15.86 51.55 37.68
C ILE A 739 16.33 52.98 37.45
N THR A 740 16.29 53.44 36.21
CA THR A 740 16.76 54.78 35.82
C THR A 740 15.60 55.77 35.67
N GLN A 741 14.37 55.28 35.50
CA GLN A 741 13.15 56.09 35.45
C GLN A 741 11.97 55.30 36.02
N VAL A 742 11.05 55.99 36.70
CA VAL A 742 9.76 55.45 37.17
C VAL A 742 8.59 56.28 36.63
N GLY A 743 7.37 55.75 36.74
CA GLY A 743 6.18 56.46 36.28
C GLY A 743 5.97 57.80 36.99
N ALA A 744 5.62 58.84 36.22
CA ALA A 744 5.56 60.22 36.71
C ALA A 744 4.36 60.54 37.62
N MET A 745 3.25 59.81 37.48
CA MET A 745 2.04 59.94 38.32
C MET A 745 1.92 58.82 39.34
N SER A 746 2.28 57.59 38.95
CA SER A 746 2.43 56.44 39.83
C SER A 746 3.71 55.71 39.41
N PRO A 747 4.64 55.43 40.33
CA PRO A 747 5.92 54.82 39.99
C PRO A 747 5.80 53.38 39.47
N GLY A 748 4.67 52.71 39.73
CA GLY A 748 4.50 51.27 39.60
C GLY A 748 4.93 50.55 40.89
N GLU A 749 4.47 49.31 41.08
CA GLU A 749 4.82 48.48 42.25
C GLU A 749 5.04 47.02 41.87
N ASP A 750 5.85 46.31 42.69
CA ASP A 750 6.09 44.87 42.62
C ASP A 750 6.63 44.38 41.27
N LEU A 751 7.71 45.00 40.79
CA LEU A 751 8.39 44.61 39.56
C LEU A 751 9.12 43.27 39.76
N THR A 752 8.82 42.31 38.88
CA THR A 752 9.59 41.07 38.77
C THR A 752 10.31 41.05 37.44
N VAL A 753 11.63 40.98 37.49
CA VAL A 753 12.48 40.77 36.32
C VAL A 753 12.85 39.29 36.25
N PHE A 754 12.55 38.68 35.12
CA PHE A 754 12.85 37.29 34.80
C PHE A 754 14.07 37.23 33.89
N VAL A 755 15.04 36.42 34.28
CA VAL A 755 16.27 36.17 33.53
C VAL A 755 16.28 34.67 33.24
N THR A 756 16.19 34.26 31.98
CA THR A 756 16.45 32.85 31.64
C THR A 756 17.96 32.61 31.67
N VAL A 757 18.38 31.50 32.29
CA VAL A 757 19.79 31.19 32.62
C VAL A 757 20.15 29.78 32.19
#